data_AF-A0A6L6F170-F1
#
_entry.id   AF-A0A6L6F170-F1
#
_cell.length_a   1.000
_cell.length_b   1.000
_cell.length_c   1.000
_cell.angle_alpha   90.00
_cell.angle_beta   90.00
_cell.angle_gamma   90.00
#
_symmetry.space_group_name_H-M   'P 1'
#
loop_
_entity.id
_entity.type
_entity.pdbx_description
1 polymer ?
#
loop_
_entity_poly.entity_id
_entity_poly.type
_entity_poly.pdbx_seq_one_letter_code
_entity_poly.pdbx_strand_id
1 'polypeptide(L)'
;MMVNMVGAARISVKRTPFNGFTWFSVLALVLGLIILSACGNGMPSGVTTSNIGKLRVTSEGVAMTVAALWAAPRTDGGYDGGIEPTEVVVSTSKAHLGYHVDLSSIEAKGAGPSWEAATTSAAAFATLFSGTDPSHLKLDFNITGPIDGPSAGGLLTCALLAAYSGVSLKPDVTMTGTITPDGSIGLVGYVPRKIQAAADAGYRTVVIPAEVLRGNDKVSDGRTLNEYAESLGVALVPVRTVGEAFAALTGLASFYPVAEPPVLSARTQSSAAAVARNAVQRLRAKAGVSSSGVDAYTRGVAKRALTAAEADLASGNTAGAYGQGIFGAYRLVRAVGAARIDRVINGKGMKAARLVLSAEAQDVIRLARTEISRLRNIVPTTIEIQTSVPMLLNFPIYAAVAAEGVLAQLDAADDAETLIEMARVVAEERLAVVEALPDAEAIARSGGASPPAANAAPKFRAYEQLLNQAAQANERYADDVLGRQVKVDMRFTDQGLTAAISALRAIRASRSKNPNDTFSDAATGVAISMTDFWLTSALVTSAQAYGQDERSAVDTRRAFAAEAQDSAVTGASGTVFSLAAELADMGIRSELANWSTQWSTSVSDYYRGTPEETEAAWLAQSELWYDVIQVVMLRSMVAD
;
A
#
# COMPACT_ATOMS: atom_id res chain seq x y z
N MET A 1 47.32 -28.55 -34.28
CA MET A 1 48.78 -28.32 -34.18
C MET A 1 49.03 -27.91 -32.74
N MET A 2 49.43 -28.85 -31.86
CA MET A 2 50.82 -29.03 -31.33
C MET A 2 51.26 -27.87 -30.40
N VAL A 3 51.85 -28.05 -29.20
CA VAL A 3 52.49 -29.19 -28.48
C VAL A 3 52.07 -29.13 -26.99
N ASN A 4 51.81 -30.17 -26.16
CA ASN A 4 51.90 -31.65 -26.19
C ASN A 4 53.21 -32.38 -25.76
N MET A 5 53.56 -32.40 -24.46
CA MET A 5 54.49 -33.39 -23.86
C MET A 5 54.11 -33.70 -22.38
N VAL A 6 53.80 -34.97 -22.02
CA VAL A 6 54.68 -36.00 -21.37
C VAL A 6 55.08 -35.65 -19.91
N GLY A 7 54.99 -36.53 -18.89
CA GLY A 7 54.45 -37.90 -18.82
C GLY A 7 54.89 -38.67 -17.55
N ALA A 8 53.92 -39.30 -16.86
CA ALA A 8 53.99 -40.43 -15.91
C ALA A 8 55.15 -40.63 -14.89
N ALA A 9 54.79 -40.67 -13.59
CA ALA A 9 55.32 -41.61 -12.59
C ALA A 9 54.24 -41.94 -11.54
N ARG A 10 54.44 -42.97 -10.69
CA ARG A 10 53.37 -43.73 -9.98
C ARG A 10 53.64 -43.90 -8.46
N ILE A 11 52.60 -44.36 -7.72
CA ILE A 11 52.64 -44.97 -6.35
C ILE A 11 52.80 -43.93 -5.20
N SER A 12 52.14 -44.02 -4.02
CA SER A 12 51.39 -45.11 -3.38
C SER A 12 50.10 -44.66 -2.67
N VAL A 13 49.21 -45.62 -2.39
CA VAL A 13 47.98 -45.48 -1.60
C VAL A 13 48.18 -46.02 -0.18
N LYS A 14 47.61 -45.37 0.83
CA LYS A 14 47.08 -46.06 2.01
C LYS A 14 45.63 -45.62 2.30
N ARG A 15 44.81 -46.59 2.71
CA ARG A 15 43.35 -46.54 2.73
C ARG A 15 42.80 -46.53 4.17
N THR A 16 41.78 -45.70 4.41
CA THR A 16 40.54 -45.99 5.20
C THR A 16 40.68 -46.26 6.72
N PRO A 17 39.59 -46.27 7.55
CA PRO A 17 38.16 -46.26 7.17
C PRO A 17 37.17 -45.36 7.98
N PHE A 18 36.02 -45.11 7.34
CA PHE A 18 34.62 -45.18 7.83
C PHE A 18 34.04 -44.26 8.93
N ASN A 19 32.96 -43.57 8.51
CA ASN A 19 31.61 -43.46 9.11
C ASN A 19 31.38 -42.92 10.55
N GLY A 20 30.41 -42.00 10.68
CA GLY A 20 29.52 -41.98 11.87
C GLY A 20 28.84 -40.67 12.29
N PHE A 21 27.64 -40.40 11.75
CA PHE A 21 26.43 -39.92 12.47
C PHE A 21 26.43 -38.76 13.53
N THR A 22 25.73 -37.67 13.16
CA THR A 22 24.64 -36.94 13.88
C THR A 22 24.83 -36.15 15.21
N TRP A 23 24.52 -34.83 15.12
CA TRP A 23 23.62 -33.99 15.96
C TRP A 23 23.56 -34.12 17.51
N PHE A 24 23.89 -33.03 18.25
CA PHE A 24 22.94 -32.06 18.87
C PHE A 24 23.63 -30.99 19.79
N SER A 25 22.95 -29.84 19.99
CA SER A 25 23.06 -28.84 21.11
C SER A 25 24.40 -28.09 21.31
N VAL A 26 24.55 -26.77 21.09
CA VAL A 26 23.89 -25.57 21.69
C VAL A 26 24.37 -25.20 23.12
N LEU A 27 25.23 -24.17 23.22
CA LEU A 27 25.19 -22.97 24.09
C LEU A 27 26.46 -22.13 23.74
N ALA A 28 26.35 -20.91 23.19
CA ALA A 28 26.13 -19.62 23.86
C ALA A 28 27.41 -18.98 24.46
N LEU A 29 27.51 -17.64 24.35
CA LEU A 29 28.62 -16.75 24.79
C LEU A 29 29.94 -16.87 23.99
N VAL A 30 30.11 -16.05 22.94
CA VAL A 30 30.97 -14.83 22.91
C VAL A 30 30.64 -14.08 21.60
N LEU A 31 29.78 -13.06 21.69
CA LEU A 31 29.52 -12.11 20.60
C LEU A 31 29.42 -10.71 21.21
N GLY A 32 30.55 -10.01 21.22
CA GLY A 32 30.68 -8.72 21.89
C GLY A 32 32.14 -8.40 22.21
N LEU A 33 32.95 -8.17 21.17
CA LEU A 33 34.23 -7.42 21.18
C LEU A 33 34.97 -7.43 19.81
N ILE A 34 34.27 -7.24 18.68
CA ILE A 34 34.91 -6.86 17.40
C ILE A 34 34.06 -5.81 16.66
N ILE A 35 33.97 -4.61 17.24
CA ILE A 35 33.62 -3.38 16.51
C ILE A 35 34.58 -2.30 17.03
N LEU A 36 35.73 -2.12 16.35
CA LEU A 36 36.60 -0.93 16.36
C LEU A 36 37.96 -1.18 15.65
N SER A 37 37.96 -1.60 14.37
CA SER A 37 39.05 -1.30 13.41
C SER A 37 38.73 -1.80 12.00
N ALA A 38 37.92 -1.07 11.24
CA ALA A 38 37.69 -1.34 9.82
C ALA A 38 37.46 -0.06 8.98
N CYS A 39 38.20 1.02 9.29
CA CYS A 39 38.42 2.07 8.29
C CYS A 39 39.38 1.51 7.23
N GLY A 40 38.88 1.20 6.04
CA GLY A 40 39.73 0.72 4.94
C GLY A 40 39.22 -0.48 4.14
N ASN A 41 37.95 -0.46 3.73
CA ASN A 41 37.53 -1.04 2.45
C ASN A 41 36.47 -0.11 1.84
N GLY A 42 36.52 0.07 0.52
CA GLY A 42 36.03 1.28 -0.14
C GLY A 42 34.53 1.56 0.01
N MET A 43 34.20 2.85 0.20
CA MET A 43 32.85 3.35 -0.12
C MET A 43 32.51 3.02 -1.58
N PRO A 44 31.25 2.71 -1.91
CA PRO A 44 30.78 2.81 -3.30
C PRO A 44 31.08 4.22 -3.80
N SER A 45 31.67 4.35 -4.98
CA SER A 45 32.34 5.58 -5.45
C SER A 45 31.43 6.81 -5.65
N GLY A 46 30.11 6.69 -5.47
CA GLY A 46 29.12 7.77 -5.57
C GLY A 46 28.51 8.26 -4.25
N VAL A 47 28.53 7.47 -3.17
CA VAL A 47 27.80 7.80 -1.93
C VAL A 47 28.67 8.62 -0.98
N THR A 48 28.49 9.94 -1.01
CA THR A 48 29.19 10.88 -0.12
C THR A 48 28.22 11.91 0.46
N THR A 49 28.54 12.43 1.65
CA THR A 49 27.78 13.56 2.24
C THR A 49 27.81 14.81 1.36
N SER A 50 28.86 15.01 0.56
CA SER A 50 28.96 16.11 -0.41
C SER A 50 27.95 16.03 -1.57
N ASN A 51 27.29 14.88 -1.76
CA ASN A 51 26.29 14.66 -2.81
C ASN A 51 24.84 14.80 -2.32
N ILE A 52 24.61 15.03 -1.02
CA ILE A 52 23.24 15.08 -0.47
C ILE A 52 22.43 16.24 -1.10
N GLY A 53 21.19 15.93 -1.47
CA GLY A 53 20.23 16.81 -2.15
C GLY A 53 20.49 17.01 -3.65
N LYS A 54 21.65 16.60 -4.16
CA LYS A 54 22.04 16.83 -5.57
C LYS A 54 21.56 15.70 -6.46
N LEU A 55 20.74 16.07 -7.46
CA LEU A 55 20.49 15.22 -8.60
C LEU A 55 21.77 15.05 -9.43
N ARG A 56 22.12 13.81 -9.79
CA ARG A 56 23.30 13.49 -10.62
C ARG A 56 22.92 12.53 -11.74
N VAL A 57 23.36 12.82 -12.95
CA VAL A 57 23.34 11.83 -14.04
C VAL A 57 24.62 11.00 -13.93
N THR A 58 24.48 9.68 -13.83
CA THR A 58 25.58 8.70 -13.78
C THR A 58 25.61 7.86 -15.06
N SER A 59 26.57 6.94 -15.18
CA SER A 59 26.59 5.94 -16.25
C SER A 59 25.48 4.88 -16.12
N GLU A 60 24.84 4.79 -14.96
CA GLU A 60 23.84 3.78 -14.63
C GLU A 60 22.42 4.37 -14.67
N GLY A 61 22.24 5.65 -14.34
CA GLY A 61 20.94 6.32 -14.37
C GLY A 61 20.96 7.71 -13.73
N VAL A 62 19.83 8.10 -13.15
CA VAL A 62 19.69 9.34 -12.36
C VAL A 62 19.81 9.00 -10.88
N ALA A 63 20.84 9.52 -10.23
CA ALA A 63 21.11 9.31 -8.81
C ALA A 63 20.68 10.52 -7.95
N MET A 64 20.11 10.24 -6.79
CA MET A 64 19.78 11.22 -5.75
C MET A 64 20.28 10.71 -4.40
N THR A 65 21.01 11.54 -3.65
CA THR A 65 21.50 11.18 -2.31
C THR A 65 20.76 11.96 -1.23
N VAL A 66 20.32 11.27 -0.18
CA VAL A 66 19.57 11.82 0.96
C VAL A 66 20.21 11.41 2.29
N ALA A 67 19.94 12.14 3.37
CA ALA A 67 20.43 11.82 4.71
C ALA A 67 19.32 11.23 5.56
N ALA A 68 19.23 9.90 5.61
CA ALA A 68 18.22 9.24 6.42
C ALA A 68 18.55 9.33 7.92
N LEU A 69 17.60 9.82 8.72
CA LEU A 69 17.79 9.98 10.16
C LEU A 69 17.51 8.67 10.90
N TRP A 70 18.49 8.21 11.69
CA TRP A 70 18.36 7.02 12.53
C TRP A 70 18.60 7.31 14.01
N ALA A 71 18.04 6.45 14.85
CA ALA A 71 18.29 6.41 16.29
C ALA A 71 18.27 4.95 16.75
N ALA A 72 19.19 4.59 17.65
CA ALA A 72 19.37 3.22 18.13
C ALA A 72 19.58 3.22 19.66
N PRO A 73 19.03 2.24 20.40
CA PRO A 73 19.29 2.09 21.83
C PRO A 73 20.75 1.73 22.08
N ARG A 74 21.32 2.34 23.12
CA ARG A 74 22.64 2.03 23.65
C ARG A 74 22.54 0.96 24.73
N THR A 75 23.65 0.25 24.97
CA THR A 75 23.76 -0.75 26.04
C THR A 75 23.67 -0.18 27.45
N ASP A 76 23.84 1.14 27.61
CA ASP A 76 23.70 1.89 28.87
C ASP A 76 22.27 2.42 29.12
N GLY A 77 21.31 2.11 28.24
CA GLY A 77 19.93 2.58 28.31
C GLY A 77 19.71 3.99 27.73
N GLY A 78 20.76 4.64 27.22
CA GLY A 78 20.64 5.83 26.39
C GLY A 78 20.27 5.52 24.94
N TYR A 79 20.30 6.54 24.09
CA TYR A 79 20.08 6.40 22.63
C TYR A 79 21.14 7.15 21.85
N ASP A 80 21.77 6.46 20.91
CA ASP A 80 22.57 7.06 19.85
C ASP A 80 21.68 7.41 18.66
N GLY A 81 22.20 8.23 17.76
CA GLY A 81 21.54 8.61 16.52
C GLY A 81 22.49 9.34 15.60
N GLY A 82 22.18 9.34 14.32
CA GLY A 82 23.05 9.85 13.27
C GLY A 82 22.30 10.04 11.95
N ILE A 83 23.06 10.39 10.93
CA ILE A 83 22.60 10.39 9.54
C ILE A 83 23.18 9.19 8.80
N GLU A 84 22.41 8.63 7.88
CA GLU A 84 22.85 7.60 6.94
C GLU A 84 22.72 8.13 5.50
N PRO A 85 23.83 8.51 4.84
CA PRO A 85 23.83 8.90 3.44
C PRO A 85 23.32 7.73 2.58
N THR A 86 22.12 7.88 2.05
CA THR A 86 21.45 6.88 1.21
C THR A 86 21.31 7.43 -0.20
N GLU A 87 21.88 6.75 -1.18
CA GLU A 87 21.70 7.06 -2.60
C GLU A 87 20.62 6.14 -3.20
N VAL A 88 19.68 6.72 -3.94
CA VAL A 88 18.77 6.01 -4.84
C VAL A 88 19.23 6.26 -6.27
N VAL A 89 19.24 5.23 -7.11
CA VAL A 89 19.55 5.35 -8.55
C VAL A 89 18.36 4.84 -9.35
N VAL A 90 17.82 5.70 -10.21
CA VAL A 90 16.75 5.38 -11.15
C VAL A 90 17.35 5.12 -12.51
N SER A 91 17.22 3.90 -13.02
CA SER A 91 17.71 3.51 -14.34
C SER A 91 16.57 3.02 -15.24
N THR A 92 16.51 3.55 -16.46
CA THR A 92 15.54 3.16 -17.49
C THR A 92 16.29 2.68 -18.72
N SER A 93 16.17 1.40 -19.07
CA SER A 93 16.88 0.83 -20.22
C SER A 93 16.09 -0.27 -20.90
N LYS A 94 16.04 -0.27 -22.23
CA LYS A 94 15.45 -1.37 -23.02
C LYS A 94 16.20 -2.70 -22.85
N ALA A 95 17.41 -2.69 -22.28
CA ALA A 95 18.15 -3.90 -21.90
C ALA A 95 17.64 -4.53 -20.58
N HIS A 96 16.91 -3.77 -19.77
CA HIS A 96 16.19 -4.27 -18.60
C HIS A 96 14.71 -4.44 -18.99
N LEU A 97 14.23 -5.68 -18.97
CA LEU A 97 12.83 -6.01 -19.25
C LEU A 97 12.13 -6.39 -17.95
N GLY A 98 11.10 -5.63 -17.59
CA GLY A 98 10.41 -5.73 -16.32
C GLY A 98 10.93 -4.77 -15.25
N TYR A 99 10.45 -4.97 -14.03
CA TYR A 99 10.74 -4.14 -12.86
C TYR A 99 11.69 -4.83 -11.90
N HIS A 100 12.78 -4.16 -11.51
CA HIS A 100 13.79 -4.71 -10.60
C HIS A 100 14.16 -3.70 -9.52
N VAL A 101 13.99 -4.06 -8.24
CA VAL A 101 14.70 -3.41 -7.13
C VAL A 101 15.93 -4.24 -6.77
N ASP A 102 17.10 -3.62 -6.78
CA ASP A 102 18.32 -4.25 -6.26
C ASP A 102 18.53 -3.85 -4.79
N LEU A 103 18.30 -4.82 -3.89
CA LEU A 103 18.52 -4.69 -2.45
C LEU A 103 19.89 -5.26 -2.02
N SER A 104 20.65 -5.92 -2.91
CA SER A 104 21.87 -6.65 -2.55
C SER A 104 22.93 -5.73 -1.92
N SER A 105 22.99 -4.47 -2.37
CA SER A 105 23.89 -3.43 -1.83
C SER A 105 23.54 -2.99 -0.41
N ILE A 106 22.27 -3.08 0.01
CA ILE A 106 21.84 -2.76 1.38
C ILE A 106 21.88 -4.01 2.28
N GLU A 107 21.49 -5.17 1.77
CA GLU A 107 21.57 -6.46 2.47
C GLU A 107 23.02 -6.78 2.86
N ALA A 108 23.97 -6.61 1.92
CA ALA A 108 25.40 -6.80 2.17
C ALA A 108 25.99 -5.84 3.21
N LYS A 109 25.31 -4.74 3.54
CA LYS A 109 25.69 -3.76 4.57
C LYS A 109 24.94 -3.98 5.89
N GLY A 110 24.07 -4.99 5.96
CA GLY A 110 23.34 -5.36 7.17
C GLY A 110 22.00 -4.63 7.34
N ALA A 111 21.38 -4.15 6.26
CA ALA A 111 20.00 -3.67 6.30
C ALA A 111 19.04 -4.81 6.67
N GLY A 112 18.13 -4.55 7.62
CA GLY A 112 17.13 -5.54 8.06
C GLY A 112 15.80 -5.48 7.29
N PRO A 113 14.87 -6.43 7.54
CA PRO A 113 13.56 -6.49 6.88
C PRO A 113 12.74 -5.19 6.97
N SER A 114 12.93 -4.38 8.02
CA SER A 114 12.28 -3.06 8.14
C SER A 114 12.72 -2.06 7.08
N TRP A 115 14.01 -2.10 6.70
CA TRP A 115 14.55 -1.22 5.68
C TRP A 115 14.19 -1.72 4.29
N GLU A 116 14.21 -3.04 4.06
CA GLU A 116 13.68 -3.64 2.83
C GLU A 116 12.23 -3.19 2.57
N ALA A 117 11.34 -3.35 3.56
CA ALA A 117 9.93 -2.97 3.47
C ALA A 117 9.72 -1.47 3.18
N ALA A 118 10.48 -0.60 3.85
CA ALA A 118 10.44 0.85 3.60
C ALA A 118 10.96 1.20 2.20
N THR A 119 12.05 0.57 1.76
CA THR A 119 12.66 0.76 0.44
C THR A 119 11.72 0.32 -0.68
N THR A 120 11.13 -0.88 -0.60
CA THR A 120 10.23 -1.38 -1.65
C THR A 120 8.87 -0.69 -1.64
N SER A 121 8.36 -0.28 -0.47
CA SER A 121 7.11 0.51 -0.39
C SER A 121 7.31 1.91 -0.97
N ALA A 122 8.45 2.56 -0.69
CA ALA A 122 8.83 3.81 -1.32
C ALA A 122 8.97 3.68 -2.84
N ALA A 123 9.58 2.58 -3.30
CA ALA A 123 9.73 2.26 -4.72
C ALA A 123 8.37 2.04 -5.42
N ALA A 124 7.48 1.25 -4.82
CA ALA A 124 6.13 1.03 -5.32
C ALA A 124 5.33 2.35 -5.41
N PHE A 125 5.30 3.11 -4.32
CA PHE A 125 4.58 4.38 -4.26
C PHE A 125 5.12 5.39 -5.28
N ALA A 126 6.43 5.68 -5.25
CA ALA A 126 7.02 6.70 -6.12
C ALA A 126 6.87 6.35 -7.60
N THR A 127 6.95 5.07 -7.98
CA THR A 127 6.77 4.62 -9.37
C THR A 127 5.34 4.85 -9.85
N LEU A 128 4.35 4.45 -9.05
CA LEU A 128 2.93 4.60 -9.38
C LEU A 128 2.52 6.07 -9.42
N PHE A 129 2.77 6.83 -8.36
CA PHE A 129 2.26 8.20 -8.24
C PHE A 129 3.02 9.24 -9.08
N SER A 130 4.19 8.88 -9.65
CA SER A 130 4.84 9.67 -10.70
C SER A 130 4.35 9.34 -12.12
N GLY A 131 3.55 8.29 -12.30
CA GLY A 131 3.15 7.81 -13.63
C GLY A 131 4.27 7.15 -14.44
N THR A 132 5.31 6.64 -13.78
CA THR A 132 6.47 5.99 -14.41
C THR A 132 6.12 4.56 -14.83
N ASP A 133 6.41 4.19 -16.09
CA ASP A 133 6.24 2.83 -16.59
C ASP A 133 7.26 1.87 -15.94
N PRO A 134 6.84 0.87 -15.15
CA PRO A 134 7.76 -0.08 -14.50
C PRO A 134 8.41 -1.07 -15.49
N SER A 135 7.98 -1.12 -16.77
CA SER A 135 8.37 -2.15 -17.75
C SER A 135 9.86 -2.15 -18.15
N HIS A 136 10.58 -1.08 -17.84
CA HIS A 136 12.01 -0.93 -18.13
C HIS A 136 12.79 -0.33 -16.94
N LEU A 137 12.24 -0.45 -15.73
CA LEU A 137 12.68 0.28 -14.55
C LEU A 137 13.53 -0.60 -13.63
N LYS A 138 14.78 -0.17 -13.39
CA LYS A 138 15.64 -0.72 -12.34
C LYS A 138 15.98 0.36 -11.32
N LEU A 139 15.79 0.03 -10.06
CA LEU A 139 16.01 0.88 -8.89
C LEU A 139 17.09 0.28 -8.01
N ASP A 140 18.16 1.03 -7.77
CA ASP A 140 19.25 0.64 -6.86
C ASP A 140 19.25 1.50 -5.62
N PHE A 141 19.54 0.89 -4.47
CA PHE A 141 19.65 1.58 -3.18
C PHE A 141 21.03 1.34 -2.60
N ASN A 142 21.75 2.40 -2.26
CA ASN A 142 23.09 2.36 -1.72
C ASN A 142 23.18 3.11 -0.38
N ILE A 143 23.36 2.36 0.71
CA ILE A 143 23.74 2.89 2.03
C ILE A 143 25.26 2.76 2.26
N THR A 144 25.75 3.23 3.41
CA THR A 144 27.17 3.20 3.83
C THR A 144 27.43 2.35 5.09
N GLY A 145 26.44 2.13 5.95
CA GLY A 145 26.54 1.29 7.15
C GLY A 145 25.28 0.47 7.46
N PRO A 146 25.30 -0.36 8.52
CA PRO A 146 24.14 -1.13 8.96
C PRO A 146 23.09 -0.20 9.58
N ILE A 147 21.85 -0.31 9.11
CA ILE A 147 20.70 0.48 9.55
C ILE A 147 19.44 -0.39 9.56
N ASP A 148 18.56 -0.15 10.53
CA ASP A 148 17.29 -0.85 10.66
C ASP A 148 16.19 0.12 11.14
N GLY A 149 14.94 -0.22 10.83
CA GLY A 149 13.74 0.56 11.12
C GLY A 149 13.15 1.25 9.87
N PRO A 150 11.81 1.31 9.73
CA PRO A 150 11.14 1.76 8.50
C PRO A 150 11.12 3.30 8.31
N SER A 151 11.73 4.06 9.23
CA SER A 151 11.51 5.51 9.39
C SER A 151 12.15 6.43 8.34
N ALA A 152 12.70 5.85 7.27
CA ALA A 152 13.19 6.55 6.09
C ALA A 152 12.21 6.45 4.89
N GLY A 153 11.11 5.69 4.99
CA GLY A 153 10.20 5.43 3.87
C GLY A 153 9.73 6.70 3.15
N GLY A 154 9.28 7.73 3.89
CA GLY A 154 8.86 9.00 3.31
C GLY A 154 10.00 9.74 2.60
N LEU A 155 11.22 9.69 3.15
CA LEU A 155 12.42 10.33 2.58
C LEU A 155 12.84 9.64 1.28
N LEU A 156 12.86 8.30 1.27
CA LEU A 156 13.19 7.50 0.08
C LEU A 156 12.16 7.73 -1.03
N THR A 157 10.88 7.85 -0.68
CA THR A 157 9.82 8.16 -1.64
C THR A 157 10.05 9.54 -2.26
N CYS A 158 10.35 10.56 -1.46
CA CYS A 158 10.67 11.90 -1.96
C CYS A 158 11.96 11.92 -2.81
N ALA A 159 12.97 11.12 -2.47
CA ALA A 159 14.21 10.99 -3.24
C ALA A 159 13.96 10.39 -4.64
N LEU A 160 13.12 9.36 -4.73
CA LEU A 160 12.71 8.73 -5.99
C LEU A 160 11.84 9.67 -6.83
N LEU A 161 10.84 10.32 -6.23
CA LEU A 161 10.02 11.33 -6.91
C LEU A 161 10.89 12.46 -7.47
N ALA A 162 11.89 12.92 -6.71
CA ALA A 162 12.82 13.95 -7.18
C ALA A 162 13.70 13.45 -8.34
N ALA A 163 14.15 12.19 -8.29
CA ALA A 163 14.88 11.56 -9.39
C ALA A 163 14.03 11.41 -10.67
N TYR A 164 12.77 10.99 -10.55
CA TYR A 164 11.81 10.91 -11.67
C TYR A 164 11.49 12.29 -12.27
N SER A 165 11.27 13.29 -11.43
CA SER A 165 10.91 14.66 -11.86
C SER A 165 12.10 15.51 -12.31
N GLY A 166 13.35 15.03 -12.16
CA GLY A 166 14.55 15.82 -12.46
C GLY A 166 14.78 17.00 -11.50
N VAL A 167 14.29 16.90 -10.27
CA VAL A 167 14.33 17.96 -9.24
C VAL A 167 15.43 17.67 -8.22
N SER A 168 16.10 18.71 -7.70
CA SER A 168 17.03 18.58 -6.57
C SER A 168 16.34 18.88 -5.24
N LEU A 169 16.78 18.26 -4.15
CA LEU A 169 16.30 18.55 -2.80
C LEU A 169 17.16 19.65 -2.15
N LYS A 170 16.56 20.40 -1.22
CA LYS A 170 17.27 21.41 -0.42
C LYS A 170 18.33 20.71 0.45
N PRO A 171 19.62 21.14 0.40
CA PRO A 171 20.69 20.43 1.08
C PRO A 171 20.67 20.57 2.62
N ASP A 172 19.98 21.58 3.16
CA ASP A 172 19.83 21.83 4.61
C ASP A 172 18.46 21.40 5.18
N VAL A 173 17.68 20.63 4.41
CA VAL A 173 16.42 20.00 4.84
C VAL A 173 16.54 18.48 4.77
N THR A 174 16.07 17.79 5.82
CA THR A 174 15.93 16.32 5.85
C THR A 174 14.57 15.93 6.48
N MET A 175 14.23 14.64 6.49
CA MET A 175 12.99 14.16 7.10
C MET A 175 13.14 12.81 7.82
N THR A 176 12.17 12.52 8.68
CA THR A 176 11.89 11.15 9.14
C THR A 176 10.38 10.90 9.09
N GLY A 177 9.99 9.67 8.81
CA GLY A 177 8.60 9.26 8.62
C GLY A 177 8.51 7.96 7.83
N THR A 178 7.59 7.07 8.18
CA THR A 178 7.30 5.90 7.33
C THR A 178 6.44 6.33 6.14
N ILE A 179 6.30 5.46 5.13
CA ILE A 179 5.40 5.68 3.99
C ILE A 179 4.35 4.58 3.97
N THR A 180 3.11 4.96 3.73
CA THR A 180 1.95 4.09 3.56
C THR A 180 1.49 4.08 2.09
N PRO A 181 0.62 3.14 1.66
CA PRO A 181 0.08 3.13 0.30
C PRO A 181 -0.78 4.33 -0.06
N ASP A 182 -1.50 4.91 0.90
CA ASP A 182 -2.30 6.13 0.68
C ASP A 182 -1.43 7.39 0.60
N GLY A 183 -0.12 7.26 0.80
CA GLY A 183 0.82 8.38 0.73
C GLY A 183 0.85 9.24 1.99
N SER A 184 0.23 8.79 3.09
CA SER A 184 0.41 9.40 4.40
C SER A 184 1.81 9.11 4.98
N ILE A 185 2.28 10.00 5.84
CA ILE A 185 3.58 9.92 6.49
C ILE A 185 3.38 9.39 7.91
N GLY A 186 3.75 8.13 8.13
CA GLY A 186 3.48 7.44 9.39
C GLY A 186 4.44 7.82 10.52
N LEU A 187 3.97 7.62 11.75
CA LEU A 187 4.68 7.87 13.00
C LEU A 187 6.02 7.13 13.09
N VAL A 188 6.96 7.73 13.82
CA VAL A 188 8.31 7.17 14.04
C VAL A 188 8.80 7.43 15.46
N GLY A 189 9.53 6.47 16.02
CA GLY A 189 10.14 6.62 17.35
C GLY A 189 11.38 7.53 17.37
N TYR A 190 11.75 7.95 18.58
CA TYR A 190 13.00 8.64 18.94
C TYR A 190 13.27 9.95 18.18
N VAL A 191 12.21 10.68 17.84
CA VAL A 191 12.26 11.95 17.10
C VAL A 191 13.24 12.98 17.72
N PRO A 192 13.32 13.20 19.05
CA PRO A 192 14.30 14.12 19.63
C PRO A 192 15.75 13.76 19.27
N ARG A 193 16.11 12.47 19.32
CA ARG A 193 17.47 12.01 19.01
C ARG A 193 17.80 12.18 17.52
N LYS A 194 16.80 12.04 16.65
CA LYS A 194 16.91 12.30 15.21
C LYS A 194 17.07 13.79 14.90
N ILE A 195 16.37 14.68 15.62
CA ILE A 195 16.54 16.14 15.52
C ILE A 195 17.96 16.54 15.93
N GLN A 196 18.48 16.00 17.03
CA GLN A 196 19.88 16.21 17.44
C GLN A 196 20.87 15.75 16.36
N ALA A 197 20.69 14.54 15.83
CA ALA A 197 21.55 14.02 14.76
C ALA A 197 21.52 14.88 13.48
N ALA A 198 20.36 15.46 13.15
CA ALA A 198 20.22 16.39 12.04
C ALA A 198 20.96 17.72 12.32
N ALA A 199 20.80 18.28 13.53
CA ALA A 199 21.51 19.49 13.96
C ALA A 199 23.04 19.31 13.95
N ASP A 200 23.52 18.19 14.49
CA ASP A 200 24.95 17.81 14.53
C ASP A 200 25.53 17.65 13.11
N ALA A 201 24.71 17.23 12.15
CA ALA A 201 25.04 17.13 10.73
C ALA A 201 24.84 18.45 9.93
N GLY A 202 24.40 19.53 10.58
CA GLY A 202 24.24 20.86 9.97
C GLY A 202 22.91 21.10 9.24
N TYR A 203 21.90 20.24 9.41
CA TYR A 203 20.55 20.48 8.90
C TYR A 203 19.87 21.59 9.70
N ARG A 204 19.16 22.47 9.00
CA ARG A 204 18.40 23.58 9.59
C ARG A 204 16.91 23.30 9.68
N THR A 205 16.42 22.33 8.91
CA THR A 205 15.01 21.96 8.89
C THR A 205 14.87 20.44 8.94
N VAL A 206 14.03 19.95 9.86
CA VAL A 206 13.64 18.54 9.91
C VAL A 206 12.13 18.44 9.70
N VAL A 207 11.76 17.77 8.62
CA VAL A 207 10.38 17.41 8.31
C VAL A 207 10.00 16.16 9.12
N ILE A 208 8.87 16.20 9.81
CA ILE A 208 8.41 15.14 10.74
C ILE A 208 6.93 14.81 10.51
N PRO A 209 6.43 13.62 10.91
CA PRO A 209 5.00 13.32 10.85
C PRO A 209 4.22 14.28 11.76
N ALA A 210 3.15 14.87 11.26
CA ALA A 210 2.37 15.90 11.97
C ALA A 210 1.77 15.38 13.29
N GLU A 211 1.44 14.09 13.33
CA GLU A 211 0.87 13.36 14.45
C GLU A 211 1.82 13.33 15.66
N VAL A 212 3.14 13.41 15.47
CA VAL A 212 4.13 13.52 16.57
C VAL A 212 3.84 14.76 17.42
N LEU A 213 3.55 15.90 16.79
CA LEU A 213 3.27 17.15 17.51
C LEU A 213 1.91 17.17 18.22
N ARG A 214 1.06 16.14 18.05
CA ARG A 214 -0.22 16.01 18.77
C ARG A 214 -0.10 15.28 20.11
N GLY A 215 1.02 14.59 20.36
CA GLY A 215 1.34 14.05 21.69
C GLY A 215 1.70 15.15 22.68
N ASN A 216 1.66 14.86 23.98
CA ASN A 216 2.24 15.72 25.02
C ASN A 216 3.78 15.55 25.03
N ASP A 217 4.39 15.78 23.87
CA ASP A 217 5.76 15.41 23.52
C ASP A 217 6.77 16.34 24.17
N LYS A 218 6.97 16.10 25.47
CA LYS A 218 8.06 16.65 26.25
C LYS A 218 9.29 15.77 26.10
N VAL A 219 10.41 16.37 25.73
CA VAL A 219 11.73 15.72 25.89
C VAL A 219 12.05 15.57 27.39
N SER A 220 13.07 14.77 27.71
CA SER A 220 13.39 14.38 29.10
C SER A 220 13.73 15.55 30.04
N ASP A 221 14.09 16.73 29.51
CA ASP A 221 14.31 17.95 30.28
C ASP A 221 13.05 18.83 30.49
N GLY A 222 11.90 18.40 29.96
CA GLY A 222 10.60 19.04 30.17
C GLY A 222 10.17 20.05 29.10
N ARG A 223 11.06 20.40 28.15
CA ARG A 223 10.72 21.19 26.95
C ARG A 223 9.84 20.40 25.99
N THR A 224 9.00 21.09 25.23
CA THR A 224 8.31 20.54 24.06
C THR A 224 9.30 20.20 22.93
N LEU A 225 8.88 19.37 21.97
CA LEU A 225 9.69 19.03 20.81
C LEU A 225 10.11 20.26 19.97
N ASN A 226 9.24 21.28 19.86
CA ASN A 226 9.54 22.53 19.18
C ASN A 226 10.63 23.33 19.92
N GLU A 227 10.46 23.57 21.23
CA GLU A 227 11.47 24.27 22.06
C GLU A 227 12.82 23.52 22.09
N TYR A 228 12.79 22.19 22.00
CA TYR A 228 13.99 21.38 21.87
C TYR A 228 14.69 21.62 20.52
N ALA A 229 13.96 21.54 19.40
CA ALA A 229 14.52 21.78 18.06
C ALA A 229 15.02 23.22 17.87
N GLU A 230 14.27 24.23 18.35
CA GLU A 230 14.67 25.64 18.32
C GLU A 230 15.99 25.87 19.07
N SER A 231 16.19 25.20 20.21
CA SER A 231 17.44 25.29 20.98
C SER A 231 18.67 24.73 20.25
N LEU A 232 18.44 23.89 19.24
CA LEU A 232 19.47 23.31 18.37
C LEU A 232 19.62 24.07 17.04
N GLY A 233 18.84 25.15 16.83
CA GLY A 233 18.81 25.90 15.58
C GLY A 233 18.06 25.18 14.44
N VAL A 234 17.20 24.22 14.77
CA VAL A 234 16.41 23.42 13.81
C VAL A 234 14.95 23.85 13.80
N ALA A 235 14.43 24.16 12.62
CA ALA A 235 13.00 24.32 12.38
C ALA A 235 12.33 22.96 12.15
N LEU A 236 11.17 22.72 12.77
CA LEU A 236 10.35 21.54 12.50
C LEU A 236 9.24 21.86 11.50
N VAL A 237 9.07 20.99 10.51
CA VAL A 237 7.98 21.08 9.53
C VAL A 237 7.11 19.84 9.66
N PRO A 238 5.94 19.93 10.33
CA PRO A 238 5.00 18.82 10.41
C PRO A 238 4.32 18.59 9.06
N VAL A 239 4.31 17.34 8.60
CA VAL A 239 3.66 16.92 7.35
C VAL A 239 2.80 15.66 7.59
N ARG A 240 1.66 15.59 6.91
CA ARG A 240 0.76 14.42 6.94
C ARG A 240 0.94 13.51 5.72
N THR A 241 1.39 14.07 4.59
CA THR A 241 1.49 13.36 3.31
C THR A 241 2.85 13.52 2.64
N VAL A 242 3.16 12.58 1.74
CA VAL A 242 4.34 12.65 0.88
C VAL A 242 4.31 13.85 -0.07
N GLY A 243 3.13 14.39 -0.40
CA GLY A 243 2.99 15.65 -1.15
C GLY A 243 3.55 16.84 -0.36
N GLU A 244 3.11 16.99 0.90
CA GLU A 244 3.63 18.00 1.83
C GLU A 244 5.13 17.81 2.11
N ALA A 245 5.58 16.56 2.31
CA ALA A 245 6.99 16.23 2.53
C ALA A 245 7.87 16.62 1.33
N PHE A 246 7.43 16.29 0.12
CA PHE A 246 8.11 16.64 -1.12
C PHE A 246 8.16 18.16 -1.33
N ALA A 247 7.05 18.87 -1.05
CA ALA A 247 6.99 20.33 -1.09
C ALA A 247 7.98 20.97 -0.10
N ALA A 248 8.06 20.45 1.13
CA ALA A 248 9.03 20.91 2.12
C ALA A 248 10.49 20.67 1.67
N LEU A 249 10.81 19.47 1.20
CA LEU A 249 12.16 19.07 0.75
C LEU A 249 12.62 19.77 -0.53
N THR A 250 11.73 20.11 -1.46
CA THR A 250 12.09 20.75 -2.75
C THR A 250 11.87 22.26 -2.77
N GLY A 251 10.85 22.76 -2.07
CA GLY A 251 10.34 24.13 -2.21
C GLY A 251 9.37 24.32 -3.38
N LEU A 252 8.96 23.25 -4.05
CA LEU A 252 7.86 23.25 -5.01
C LEU A 252 6.50 23.15 -4.27
N ALA A 253 5.40 23.50 -4.94
CA ALA A 253 4.07 23.50 -4.30
C ALA A 253 3.57 22.09 -3.95
N SER A 254 3.78 21.13 -4.84
CA SER A 254 3.51 19.70 -4.68
C SER A 254 4.15 18.94 -5.85
N PHE A 255 4.32 17.63 -5.75
CA PHE A 255 4.51 16.78 -6.95
C PHE A 255 3.17 16.34 -7.56
N TYR A 256 2.08 16.39 -6.78
CA TYR A 256 0.73 16.13 -7.27
C TYR A 256 0.27 17.28 -8.17
N PRO A 257 0.03 17.06 -9.47
CA PRO A 257 -0.67 18.03 -10.29
C PRO A 257 -2.13 18.18 -9.81
N VAL A 258 -2.59 19.43 -9.75
CA VAL A 258 -4.01 19.75 -9.53
C VAL A 258 -4.69 19.80 -10.89
N ALA A 259 -5.57 18.84 -11.17
CA ALA A 259 -6.40 18.81 -12.37
C ALA A 259 -7.87 18.60 -12.01
N GLU A 260 -8.73 19.28 -12.76
CA GLU A 260 -10.16 19.02 -12.76
C GLU A 260 -10.45 17.62 -13.36
N PRO A 261 -11.49 16.90 -12.89
CA PRO A 261 -11.88 15.63 -13.47
C PRO A 261 -12.21 15.76 -14.96
N PRO A 262 -11.59 14.96 -15.86
CA PRO A 262 -11.95 14.96 -17.27
C PRO A 262 -13.42 14.57 -17.46
N VAL A 263 -14.10 15.20 -18.41
CA VAL A 263 -15.50 14.90 -18.71
C VAL A 263 -15.62 13.49 -19.31
N LEU A 264 -16.36 12.61 -18.62
CA LEU A 264 -16.69 11.26 -19.08
C LEU A 264 -17.40 11.31 -20.45
N SER A 265 -17.18 10.34 -21.33
CA SER A 265 -17.89 10.30 -22.63
C SER A 265 -19.41 10.19 -22.46
N ALA A 266 -20.19 10.68 -23.42
CA ALA A 266 -21.66 10.66 -23.34
C ALA A 266 -22.26 9.25 -23.14
N ARG A 267 -21.58 8.21 -23.66
CA ARG A 267 -21.93 6.80 -23.43
C ARG A 267 -21.67 6.40 -21.98
N THR A 268 -20.52 6.79 -21.43
CA THR A 268 -20.16 6.57 -20.02
C THR A 268 -21.06 7.35 -19.07
N GLN A 269 -21.39 8.62 -19.35
CA GLN A 269 -22.37 9.39 -18.58
C GLN A 269 -23.74 8.70 -18.54
N SER A 270 -24.17 8.10 -19.65
CA SER A 270 -25.42 7.33 -19.72
C SER A 270 -25.37 6.08 -18.84
N SER A 271 -24.25 5.36 -18.82
CA SER A 271 -24.02 4.23 -17.89
C SER A 271 -23.92 4.69 -16.44
N ALA A 272 -23.18 5.75 -16.13
CA ALA A 272 -23.05 6.37 -14.81
C ALA A 272 -24.42 6.74 -14.24
N ALA A 273 -25.27 7.38 -15.04
CA ALA A 273 -26.64 7.70 -14.65
C ALA A 273 -27.50 6.44 -14.38
N ALA A 274 -27.25 5.33 -15.09
CA ALA A 274 -27.96 4.07 -14.86
C ALA A 274 -27.51 3.37 -13.57
N VAL A 275 -26.21 3.22 -13.35
CA VAL A 275 -25.67 2.61 -12.12
C VAL A 275 -25.97 3.45 -10.89
N ALA A 276 -25.94 4.78 -10.99
CA ALA A 276 -26.36 5.69 -9.91
C ALA A 276 -27.83 5.46 -9.52
N ARG A 277 -28.76 5.41 -10.48
CA ARG A 277 -30.18 5.09 -10.21
C ARG A 277 -30.34 3.72 -9.55
N ASN A 278 -29.58 2.72 -10.00
CA ASN A 278 -29.59 1.39 -9.41
C ASN A 278 -29.08 1.41 -7.96
N ALA A 279 -27.96 2.07 -7.68
CA ALA A 279 -27.39 2.20 -6.34
C ALA A 279 -28.39 2.87 -5.37
N VAL A 280 -29.01 4.00 -5.76
CA VAL A 280 -30.05 4.65 -4.94
C VAL A 280 -31.27 3.77 -4.74
N GLN A 281 -31.72 3.02 -5.75
CA GLN A 281 -32.82 2.08 -5.60
C GLN A 281 -32.47 0.93 -4.64
N ARG A 282 -31.25 0.38 -4.72
CA ARG A 282 -30.75 -0.68 -3.83
C ARG A 282 -30.61 -0.17 -2.40
N LEU A 283 -30.14 1.06 -2.18
CA LEU A 283 -30.11 1.72 -0.87
C LEU A 283 -31.52 1.95 -0.32
N ARG A 284 -32.44 2.51 -1.12
CA ARG A 284 -33.85 2.74 -0.71
C ARG A 284 -34.53 1.44 -0.30
N ALA A 285 -34.31 0.36 -1.04
CA ALA A 285 -34.82 -0.97 -0.68
C ALA A 285 -34.25 -1.47 0.65
N LYS A 286 -32.92 -1.40 0.84
CA LYS A 286 -32.25 -1.79 2.09
C LYS A 286 -32.71 -0.97 3.29
N ALA A 287 -32.91 0.34 3.12
CA ALA A 287 -33.38 1.26 4.16
C ALA A 287 -34.88 1.07 4.50
N GLY A 288 -35.69 0.61 3.54
CA GLY A 288 -37.12 0.33 3.73
C GLY A 288 -37.43 -1.03 4.37
N VAL A 289 -36.49 -1.98 4.36
CA VAL A 289 -36.63 -3.26 5.08
C VAL A 289 -36.50 -3.03 6.59
N SER A 290 -37.32 -3.73 7.38
CA SER A 290 -37.27 -3.67 8.85
C SER A 290 -35.92 -4.14 9.39
N SER A 291 -35.05 -3.17 9.66
CA SER A 291 -33.69 -3.33 10.17
C SER A 291 -33.68 -3.59 11.68
N SER A 292 -34.47 -4.58 12.11
CA SER A 292 -34.45 -5.09 13.49
C SER A 292 -33.02 -5.46 13.90
N GLY A 293 -32.61 -5.02 15.09
CA GLY A 293 -31.25 -5.20 15.62
C GLY A 293 -30.16 -4.27 15.03
N VAL A 294 -30.45 -3.47 14.00
CA VAL A 294 -29.57 -2.36 13.62
C VAL A 294 -29.76 -1.21 14.61
N ASP A 295 -28.71 -0.45 14.90
CA ASP A 295 -28.75 0.68 15.81
C ASP A 295 -29.38 1.94 15.16
N ALA A 296 -29.67 2.96 15.98
CA ALA A 296 -30.31 4.18 15.51
C ALA A 296 -29.36 5.11 14.74
N TYR A 297 -28.07 5.09 15.03
CA TYR A 297 -27.06 5.91 14.38
C TYR A 297 -26.83 5.44 12.94
N THR A 298 -26.59 4.14 12.73
CA THR A 298 -26.42 3.55 11.38
C THR A 298 -27.65 3.76 10.51
N ARG A 299 -28.87 3.61 11.06
CA ARG A 299 -30.10 3.98 10.34
C ARG A 299 -30.16 5.47 9.98
N GLY A 300 -29.78 6.34 10.91
CA GLY A 300 -29.74 7.78 10.70
C GLY A 300 -28.77 8.18 9.59
N VAL A 301 -27.56 7.60 9.61
CA VAL A 301 -26.53 7.73 8.58
C VAL A 301 -27.03 7.27 7.22
N ALA A 302 -27.57 6.05 7.12
CA ALA A 302 -28.08 5.51 5.86
C ALA A 302 -29.26 6.32 5.29
N LYS A 303 -30.09 6.91 6.16
CA LYS A 303 -31.15 7.85 5.75
C LYS A 303 -30.55 9.15 5.20
N ARG A 304 -29.51 9.72 5.83
CA ARG A 304 -28.81 10.90 5.30
C ARG A 304 -28.19 10.61 3.93
N ALA A 305 -27.48 9.48 3.80
CA ALA A 305 -26.90 9.02 2.53
C ALA A 305 -27.97 8.85 1.44
N LEU A 306 -29.13 8.24 1.75
CA LEU A 306 -30.23 8.11 0.79
C LEU A 306 -30.79 9.48 0.36
N THR A 307 -31.01 10.40 1.30
CA THR A 307 -31.49 11.76 0.98
C THR A 307 -30.48 12.55 0.14
N ALA A 308 -29.18 12.43 0.44
CA ALA A 308 -28.11 13.02 -0.37
C ALA A 308 -28.13 12.44 -1.81
N ALA A 309 -28.15 11.11 -1.93
CA ALA A 309 -28.14 10.42 -3.22
C ALA A 309 -29.38 10.73 -4.07
N GLU A 310 -30.55 10.91 -3.45
CA GLU A 310 -31.78 11.34 -4.13
C GLU A 310 -31.69 12.80 -4.61
N ALA A 311 -31.05 13.70 -3.85
CA ALA A 311 -30.80 15.08 -4.26
C ALA A 311 -29.77 15.17 -5.39
N ASP A 312 -28.71 14.36 -5.34
CA ASP A 312 -27.69 14.24 -6.39
C ASP A 312 -28.29 13.69 -7.70
N LEU A 313 -29.17 12.69 -7.64
CA LEU A 313 -29.91 12.24 -8.84
C LEU A 313 -30.79 13.34 -9.42
N ALA A 314 -31.41 14.18 -8.58
CA ALA A 314 -32.29 15.26 -9.02
C ALA A 314 -31.52 16.44 -9.63
N SER A 315 -30.28 16.69 -9.19
CA SER A 315 -29.39 17.72 -9.75
C SER A 315 -28.58 17.26 -10.96
N GLY A 316 -28.53 15.94 -11.22
CA GLY A 316 -27.72 15.34 -12.28
C GLY A 316 -26.30 14.96 -11.86
N ASN A 317 -25.95 15.11 -10.57
CA ASN A 317 -24.69 14.63 -10.00
C ASN A 317 -24.67 13.10 -9.90
N THR A 318 -24.41 12.42 -11.03
CA THR A 318 -24.40 10.95 -11.06
C THR A 318 -23.29 10.32 -10.21
N ALA A 319 -22.17 11.02 -10.00
CA ALA A 319 -21.06 10.58 -9.17
C ALA A 319 -21.46 10.56 -7.68
N GLY A 320 -21.94 11.69 -7.14
CA GLY A 320 -22.45 11.77 -5.77
C GLY A 320 -23.61 10.80 -5.52
N ALA A 321 -24.56 10.72 -6.46
CA ALA A 321 -25.69 9.80 -6.37
C ALA A 321 -25.26 8.32 -6.25
N TYR A 322 -24.26 7.89 -7.04
CA TYR A 322 -23.72 6.55 -6.95
C TYR A 322 -22.97 6.36 -5.62
N GLY A 323 -22.03 7.26 -5.30
CA GLY A 323 -21.19 7.16 -4.12
C GLY A 323 -21.98 7.14 -2.81
N GLN A 324 -22.92 8.08 -2.63
CA GLN A 324 -23.81 8.11 -1.47
C GLN A 324 -24.71 6.86 -1.41
N GLY A 325 -25.18 6.38 -2.57
CA GLY A 325 -25.91 5.12 -2.70
C GLY A 325 -25.13 3.90 -2.19
N ILE A 326 -23.87 3.77 -2.63
CA ILE A 326 -22.96 2.68 -2.25
C ILE A 326 -22.52 2.78 -0.79
N PHE A 327 -22.10 3.96 -0.32
CA PHE A 327 -21.67 4.20 1.05
C PHE A 327 -22.77 3.87 2.08
N GLY A 328 -24.00 4.34 1.82
CA GLY A 328 -25.16 3.98 2.64
C GLY A 328 -25.50 2.49 2.59
N ALA A 329 -25.30 1.84 1.43
CA ALA A 329 -25.61 0.42 1.25
C ALA A 329 -24.62 -0.49 1.99
N TYR A 330 -23.31 -0.21 1.91
CA TYR A 330 -22.27 -0.94 2.64
C TYR A 330 -22.52 -0.91 4.15
N ARG A 331 -22.73 0.27 4.73
CA ARG A 331 -23.04 0.42 6.16
C ARG A 331 -24.29 -0.36 6.59
N LEU A 332 -25.35 -0.35 5.78
CA LEU A 332 -26.55 -1.15 6.07
C LEU A 332 -26.31 -2.66 5.98
N VAL A 333 -25.62 -3.17 4.95
CA VAL A 333 -25.40 -4.64 4.85
C VAL A 333 -24.50 -5.15 5.97
N ARG A 334 -23.45 -4.40 6.34
CA ARG A 334 -22.60 -4.71 7.49
C ARG A 334 -23.43 -4.81 8.77
N ALA A 335 -24.22 -3.79 9.09
CA ALA A 335 -25.04 -3.79 10.29
C ALA A 335 -26.16 -4.85 10.29
N VAL A 336 -26.75 -5.17 9.14
CA VAL A 336 -27.74 -6.25 9.01
C VAL A 336 -27.10 -7.63 9.19
N GLY A 337 -25.89 -7.86 8.66
CA GLY A 337 -25.11 -9.08 8.87
C GLY A 337 -24.81 -9.31 10.35
N ALA A 338 -24.24 -8.29 11.00
CA ALA A 338 -23.98 -8.27 12.43
C ALA A 338 -25.23 -8.56 13.27
N ALA A 339 -26.31 -7.80 13.08
CA ALA A 339 -27.57 -7.96 13.80
C ALA A 339 -28.22 -9.34 13.59
N ARG A 340 -27.95 -9.99 12.46
CA ARG A 340 -28.45 -11.34 12.18
C ARG A 340 -27.65 -12.40 12.93
N ILE A 341 -26.32 -12.31 12.96
CA ILE A 341 -25.48 -13.26 13.69
C ILE A 341 -25.64 -13.09 15.20
N ASP A 342 -25.75 -11.87 15.72
CA ASP A 342 -26.11 -11.61 17.12
C ASP A 342 -27.42 -12.34 17.52
N ARG A 343 -28.48 -12.21 16.71
CA ARG A 343 -29.73 -12.97 16.94
C ARG A 343 -29.54 -14.50 16.92
N VAL A 344 -28.65 -15.03 16.09
CA VAL A 344 -28.34 -16.46 16.07
C VAL A 344 -27.57 -16.88 17.32
N ILE A 345 -26.63 -16.06 17.80
CA ILE A 345 -25.92 -16.29 19.07
C ILE A 345 -26.91 -16.30 20.23
N ASN A 346 -27.73 -15.25 20.36
CA ASN A 346 -28.68 -15.09 21.47
C ASN A 346 -29.83 -16.12 21.43
N GLY A 347 -30.22 -16.63 20.26
CA GLY A 347 -31.31 -17.60 20.12
C GLY A 347 -30.88 -19.08 20.02
N LYS A 348 -29.66 -19.37 19.55
CA LYS A 348 -29.18 -20.74 19.23
C LYS A 348 -27.73 -21.02 19.62
N GLY A 349 -27.03 -20.05 20.22
CA GLY A 349 -25.65 -20.17 20.66
C GLY A 349 -24.60 -20.07 19.53
N MET A 350 -23.35 -19.84 19.93
CA MET A 350 -22.23 -19.58 19.01
C MET A 350 -21.97 -20.70 18.00
N LYS A 351 -22.25 -21.97 18.34
CA LYS A 351 -22.11 -23.09 17.40
C LYS A 351 -23.04 -22.96 16.19
N ALA A 352 -24.27 -22.48 16.40
CA ALA A 352 -25.19 -22.21 15.30
C ALA A 352 -24.75 -20.99 14.49
N ALA A 353 -24.20 -19.96 15.14
CA ALA A 353 -23.65 -18.77 14.47
C ALA A 353 -22.49 -19.13 13.54
N ARG A 354 -21.53 -19.95 14.01
CA ARG A 354 -20.43 -20.47 13.17
C ARG A 354 -20.96 -21.23 11.95
N LEU A 355 -21.93 -22.13 12.11
CA LEU A 355 -22.52 -22.86 10.97
C LEU A 355 -23.17 -21.94 9.93
N VAL A 356 -23.90 -20.91 10.37
CA VAL A 356 -24.51 -19.92 9.46
C VAL A 356 -23.42 -19.12 8.73
N LEU A 357 -22.46 -18.58 9.46
CA LEU A 357 -21.38 -17.76 8.93
C LEU A 357 -20.46 -18.55 7.96
N SER A 358 -20.21 -19.83 8.26
CA SER A 358 -19.48 -20.75 7.36
C SER A 358 -20.17 -20.91 6.01
N ALA A 359 -21.49 -21.11 6.01
CA ALA A 359 -22.27 -21.26 4.79
C ALA A 359 -22.29 -19.96 3.96
N GLU A 360 -22.30 -18.79 4.60
CA GLU A 360 -22.24 -17.51 3.89
C GLU A 360 -20.86 -17.21 3.30
N ALA A 361 -19.79 -17.45 4.07
CA ALA A 361 -18.43 -17.30 3.56
C ALA A 361 -18.19 -18.24 2.36
N GLN A 362 -18.68 -19.47 2.42
CA GLN A 362 -18.67 -20.41 1.29
C GLN A 362 -19.49 -19.90 0.08
N ASP A 363 -20.63 -19.23 0.30
CA ASP A 363 -21.42 -18.62 -0.79
C ASP A 363 -20.66 -17.47 -1.46
N VAL A 364 -20.02 -16.59 -0.67
CA VAL A 364 -19.17 -15.51 -1.18
C VAL A 364 -18.00 -16.07 -2.00
N ILE A 365 -17.27 -17.07 -1.47
CA ILE A 365 -16.16 -17.73 -2.19
C ILE A 365 -16.65 -18.35 -3.51
N ARG A 366 -17.83 -18.98 -3.51
CA ARG A 366 -18.43 -19.59 -4.70
C ARG A 366 -18.81 -18.53 -5.75
N LEU A 367 -19.43 -17.42 -5.34
CA LEU A 367 -19.77 -16.30 -6.21
C LEU A 367 -18.50 -15.66 -6.78
N ALA A 368 -17.55 -15.32 -5.92
CA ALA A 368 -16.26 -14.74 -6.28
C ALA A 368 -15.48 -15.60 -7.28
N ARG A 369 -15.30 -16.91 -7.01
CA ARG A 369 -14.61 -17.82 -7.94
C ARG A 369 -15.34 -17.97 -9.29
N THR A 370 -16.68 -17.82 -9.31
CA THR A 370 -17.46 -17.77 -10.55
C THR A 370 -17.11 -16.52 -11.35
N GLU A 371 -17.09 -15.35 -10.70
CA GLU A 371 -16.77 -14.08 -11.34
C GLU A 371 -15.30 -13.99 -11.78
N ILE A 372 -14.34 -14.47 -10.98
CA ILE A 372 -12.93 -14.62 -11.40
C ILE A 372 -12.84 -15.45 -12.68
N SER A 373 -13.56 -16.59 -12.74
CA SER A 373 -13.56 -17.45 -13.91
C SER A 373 -14.19 -16.78 -15.14
N ARG A 374 -15.21 -15.94 -14.96
CA ARG A 374 -15.84 -15.17 -16.05
C ARG A 374 -14.93 -14.05 -16.54
N LEU A 375 -14.42 -13.22 -15.63
CA LEU A 375 -13.57 -12.06 -15.91
C LEU A 375 -12.24 -12.47 -16.57
N ARG A 376 -11.64 -13.59 -16.14
CA ARG A 376 -10.46 -14.18 -16.79
C ARG A 376 -10.67 -14.54 -18.27
N ASN A 377 -11.91 -14.77 -18.69
CA ASN A 377 -12.26 -15.09 -20.07
C ASN A 377 -12.74 -13.87 -20.87
N ILE A 378 -12.59 -12.65 -20.34
CA ILE A 378 -12.81 -11.42 -21.12
C ILE A 378 -11.73 -11.33 -22.21
N VAL A 379 -12.18 -11.30 -23.47
CA VAL A 379 -11.38 -10.84 -24.60
C VAL A 379 -11.54 -9.32 -24.67
N PRO A 380 -10.51 -8.52 -24.33
CA PRO A 380 -10.62 -7.07 -24.38
C PRO A 380 -10.69 -6.60 -25.83
N THR A 381 -11.73 -5.84 -26.16
CA THR A 381 -11.90 -5.24 -27.49
C THR A 381 -11.24 -3.87 -27.64
N THR A 382 -10.82 -3.27 -26.51
CA THR A 382 -10.11 -1.99 -26.48
C THR A 382 -9.01 -2.02 -25.41
N ILE A 383 -8.04 -1.11 -25.51
CA ILE A 383 -6.96 -0.93 -24.53
C ILE A 383 -7.47 -0.51 -23.15
N GLU A 384 -8.55 0.29 -23.10
CA GLU A 384 -9.21 0.74 -21.88
C GLU A 384 -9.88 -0.44 -21.15
N ILE A 385 -10.53 -1.34 -21.89
CA ILE A 385 -11.07 -2.58 -21.31
C ILE A 385 -9.92 -3.50 -20.86
N GLN A 386 -8.85 -3.61 -21.65
CA GLN A 386 -7.67 -4.43 -21.35
C GLN A 386 -7.07 -4.06 -19.98
N THR A 387 -6.90 -2.76 -19.70
CA THR A 387 -6.38 -2.26 -18.41
C THR A 387 -7.43 -2.19 -17.31
N SER A 388 -8.73 -2.24 -17.62
CA SER A 388 -9.81 -2.41 -16.63
C SER A 388 -9.88 -3.82 -16.03
N VAL A 389 -9.43 -4.87 -16.74
CA VAL A 389 -9.60 -6.26 -16.27
C VAL A 389 -9.00 -6.52 -14.87
N PRO A 390 -7.79 -6.05 -14.51
CA PRO A 390 -7.26 -6.25 -13.15
C PRO A 390 -8.11 -5.59 -12.05
N MET A 391 -8.65 -4.39 -12.28
CA MET A 391 -9.55 -3.73 -11.32
C MET A 391 -10.83 -4.54 -11.12
N LEU A 392 -11.46 -4.98 -12.22
CA LEU A 392 -12.67 -5.80 -12.15
C LEU A 392 -12.40 -7.14 -11.44
N LEU A 393 -11.22 -7.73 -11.65
CA LEU A 393 -10.78 -8.94 -10.95
C LEU A 393 -10.53 -8.71 -9.45
N ASN A 394 -10.16 -7.50 -9.02
CA ASN A 394 -9.90 -7.22 -7.61
C ASN A 394 -11.14 -7.44 -6.72
N PHE A 395 -12.33 -7.01 -7.15
CA PHE A 395 -13.58 -7.19 -6.40
C PHE A 395 -13.79 -8.65 -5.93
N PRO A 396 -13.83 -9.67 -6.82
CA PRO A 396 -14.00 -11.05 -6.39
C PRO A 396 -12.72 -11.68 -5.82
N ILE A 397 -11.51 -11.25 -6.20
CA ILE A 397 -10.28 -11.78 -5.57
C ILE A 397 -10.24 -11.41 -4.09
N TYR A 398 -10.48 -10.13 -3.78
CA TYR A 398 -10.54 -9.63 -2.40
C TYR A 398 -11.66 -10.34 -1.62
N ALA A 399 -12.87 -10.40 -2.17
CA ALA A 399 -14.00 -11.07 -1.53
C ALA A 399 -13.78 -12.57 -1.25
N ALA A 400 -13.13 -13.30 -2.17
CA ALA A 400 -12.77 -14.70 -1.94
C ALA A 400 -11.76 -14.83 -0.80
N VAL A 401 -10.71 -14.01 -0.81
CA VAL A 401 -9.62 -14.02 0.18
C VAL A 401 -10.11 -13.63 1.58
N ALA A 402 -10.94 -12.59 1.69
CA ALA A 402 -11.53 -12.16 2.95
C ALA A 402 -12.46 -13.24 3.54
N ALA A 403 -13.31 -13.87 2.70
CA ALA A 403 -14.17 -14.97 3.12
C ALA A 403 -13.40 -16.26 3.47
N GLU A 404 -12.29 -16.56 2.79
CA GLU A 404 -11.35 -17.64 3.15
C GLU A 404 -10.68 -17.35 4.51
N GLY A 405 -10.29 -16.09 4.76
CA GLY A 405 -9.77 -15.64 6.05
C GLY A 405 -10.77 -15.82 7.20
N VAL A 406 -12.05 -15.51 6.97
CA VAL A 406 -13.15 -15.78 7.91
C VAL A 406 -13.28 -17.27 8.21
N LEU A 407 -13.27 -18.14 7.19
CA LEU A 407 -13.34 -19.60 7.39
C LEU A 407 -12.14 -20.13 8.18
N ALA A 408 -10.93 -19.62 7.94
CA ALA A 408 -9.71 -20.07 8.61
C ALA A 408 -9.69 -19.76 10.12
N GLN A 409 -10.40 -18.72 10.56
CA GLN A 409 -10.47 -18.29 11.97
C GLN A 409 -11.75 -18.72 12.69
N LEU A 410 -12.73 -19.26 11.97
CA LEU A 410 -14.08 -19.46 12.49
C LEU A 410 -14.16 -20.36 13.73
N ASP A 411 -13.33 -21.39 13.78
CA ASP A 411 -13.23 -22.31 14.92
C ASP A 411 -12.41 -21.72 16.09
N ALA A 412 -11.52 -20.76 15.81
CA ALA A 412 -10.68 -20.09 16.81
C ALA A 412 -11.38 -18.90 17.48
N ALA A 413 -12.35 -18.26 16.81
CA ALA A 413 -13.16 -17.18 17.37
C ALA A 413 -13.98 -17.68 18.58
N ASP A 414 -13.55 -17.36 19.80
CA ASP A 414 -14.11 -17.86 21.06
C ASP A 414 -15.13 -16.92 21.71
N ASP A 415 -15.24 -15.68 21.24
CA ASP A 415 -16.19 -14.66 21.68
C ASP A 415 -17.28 -14.31 20.62
N ALA A 416 -18.31 -13.57 21.06
CA ALA A 416 -19.42 -13.18 20.21
C ALA A 416 -19.12 -11.97 19.28
N GLU A 417 -18.30 -11.02 19.72
CA GLU A 417 -17.94 -9.81 18.98
C GLU A 417 -17.17 -10.19 17.70
N THR A 418 -16.20 -11.10 17.80
CA THR A 418 -15.45 -11.62 16.65
C THR A 418 -16.37 -12.27 15.60
N LEU A 419 -17.33 -13.11 16.01
CA LEU A 419 -18.29 -13.72 15.07
C LEU A 419 -19.23 -12.68 14.42
N ILE A 420 -19.57 -11.61 15.15
CA ILE A 420 -20.40 -10.51 14.63
C ILE A 420 -19.58 -9.64 13.66
N GLU A 421 -18.28 -9.41 13.89
CA GLU A 421 -17.40 -8.71 12.93
C GLU A 421 -17.16 -9.52 11.64
N MET A 422 -16.90 -10.82 11.76
CA MET A 422 -16.84 -11.72 10.59
C MET A 422 -18.12 -11.63 9.74
N ALA A 423 -19.29 -11.49 10.38
CA ALA A 423 -20.57 -11.33 9.70
C ALA A 423 -20.70 -10.00 8.94
N ARG A 424 -20.04 -8.92 9.41
CA ARG A 424 -19.97 -7.65 8.67
C ARG A 424 -19.17 -7.81 7.40
N VAL A 425 -17.97 -8.40 7.51
CA VAL A 425 -17.07 -8.68 6.36
C VAL A 425 -17.80 -9.53 5.32
N VAL A 426 -18.35 -10.68 5.69
CA VAL A 426 -19.03 -11.56 4.71
C VAL A 426 -20.24 -10.89 4.02
N ALA A 427 -20.97 -10.02 4.73
CA ALA A 427 -22.09 -9.27 4.14
C ALA A 427 -21.63 -8.15 3.19
N GLU A 428 -20.51 -7.49 3.50
CA GLU A 428 -19.83 -6.46 2.72
C GLU A 428 -19.23 -7.04 1.43
N GLU A 429 -18.45 -8.11 1.54
CA GLU A 429 -17.85 -8.80 0.38
C GLU A 429 -18.90 -9.35 -0.58
N ARG A 430 -20.03 -9.82 -0.05
CA ARG A 430 -21.14 -10.23 -0.89
C ARG A 430 -21.70 -9.06 -1.71
N LEU A 431 -21.79 -7.85 -1.14
CA LEU A 431 -22.24 -6.66 -1.88
C LEU A 431 -21.20 -6.24 -2.94
N ALA A 432 -19.91 -6.30 -2.62
CA ALA A 432 -18.83 -6.00 -3.56
C ALA A 432 -18.95 -6.86 -4.85
N VAL A 433 -19.16 -8.18 -4.69
CA VAL A 433 -19.27 -9.11 -5.83
C VAL A 433 -20.61 -9.01 -6.58
N VAL A 434 -21.74 -8.82 -5.89
CA VAL A 434 -23.07 -8.92 -6.53
C VAL A 434 -23.72 -7.58 -6.90
N GLU A 435 -23.20 -6.45 -6.40
CA GLU A 435 -23.73 -5.11 -6.70
C GLU A 435 -22.65 -4.18 -7.28
N ALA A 436 -21.48 -4.05 -6.64
CA ALA A 436 -20.46 -3.09 -7.07
C ALA A 436 -19.72 -3.52 -8.35
N LEU A 437 -19.28 -4.78 -8.43
CA LEU A 437 -18.60 -5.33 -9.62
C LEU A 437 -19.43 -5.18 -10.91
N PRO A 438 -20.73 -5.57 -10.96
CA PRO A 438 -21.55 -5.36 -12.16
C PRO A 438 -21.69 -3.89 -12.58
N ASP A 439 -21.75 -2.95 -11.62
CA ASP A 439 -21.82 -1.52 -11.91
C ASP A 439 -20.48 -1.02 -12.48
N ALA A 440 -19.34 -1.40 -11.88
CA ALA A 440 -18.00 -1.08 -12.38
C ALA A 440 -17.74 -1.67 -13.79
N GLU A 441 -18.19 -2.91 -14.06
CA GLU A 441 -18.09 -3.51 -15.39
C GLU A 441 -18.96 -2.78 -16.43
N ALA A 442 -20.14 -2.29 -16.05
CA ALA A 442 -20.99 -1.51 -16.94
C ALA A 442 -20.35 -0.17 -17.34
N ILE A 443 -19.55 0.43 -16.45
CA ILE A 443 -18.73 1.61 -16.74
C ILE A 443 -17.55 1.24 -17.64
N ALA A 444 -16.76 0.22 -17.28
CA ALA A 444 -15.62 -0.25 -18.06
C ALA A 444 -15.98 -0.58 -19.52
N ARG A 445 -17.15 -1.19 -19.76
CA ARG A 445 -17.65 -1.53 -21.10
C ARG A 445 -18.34 -0.39 -21.85
N SER A 446 -18.62 0.73 -21.18
CA SER A 446 -19.18 1.93 -21.79
C SER A 446 -18.11 2.80 -22.45
N GLY A 447 -16.90 2.77 -21.90
CA GLY A 447 -15.72 3.47 -22.40
C GLY A 447 -14.97 2.76 -23.52
N GLY A 448 -13.98 3.49 -24.04
CA GLY A 448 -12.96 3.00 -24.95
C GLY A 448 -13.35 2.91 -26.43
N ALA A 449 -12.37 3.23 -27.28
CA ALA A 449 -12.47 3.09 -28.73
C ALA A 449 -11.14 2.62 -29.37
N SER A 450 -10.05 2.64 -28.60
CA SER A 450 -8.70 2.40 -29.10
C SER A 450 -8.36 0.90 -29.10
N PRO A 451 -7.68 0.39 -30.15
CA PRO A 451 -7.41 -1.04 -30.27
C PRO A 451 -6.59 -1.58 -29.08
N PRO A 452 -6.76 -2.85 -28.67
CA PRO A 452 -5.97 -3.44 -27.58
C PRO A 452 -4.47 -3.40 -27.88
N ALA A 453 -3.66 -3.19 -26.84
CA ALA A 453 -2.21 -3.28 -26.96
C ALA A 453 -1.78 -4.72 -27.23
N ALA A 454 -1.09 -4.95 -28.35
CA ALA A 454 -0.70 -6.28 -28.82
C ALA A 454 0.27 -7.00 -27.88
N ASN A 455 1.18 -6.24 -27.24
CA ASN A 455 2.22 -6.74 -26.33
C ASN A 455 1.96 -6.35 -24.86
N ALA A 456 0.70 -6.37 -24.41
CA ALA A 456 0.36 -5.96 -23.04
C ALA A 456 0.98 -6.86 -21.95
N ALA A 457 1.07 -8.18 -22.17
CA ALA A 457 1.42 -9.12 -21.09
C ALA A 457 2.77 -8.82 -20.38
N PRO A 458 3.90 -8.53 -21.07
CA PRO A 458 5.13 -8.08 -20.43
C PRO A 458 4.99 -6.84 -19.54
N LYS A 459 4.23 -5.83 -19.98
CA LYS A 459 3.97 -4.61 -19.19
C LYS A 459 3.15 -4.94 -17.93
N PHE A 460 2.09 -5.74 -18.05
CA PHE A 460 1.35 -6.25 -16.90
C PHE A 460 2.25 -7.02 -15.92
N ARG A 461 3.21 -7.83 -16.41
CA ARG A 461 4.18 -8.50 -15.53
C ARG A 461 5.08 -7.53 -14.76
N ALA A 462 5.41 -6.36 -15.31
CA ALA A 462 6.17 -5.36 -14.59
C ALA A 462 5.38 -4.76 -13.41
N TYR A 463 4.08 -4.49 -13.58
CA TYR A 463 3.20 -4.11 -12.45
C TYR A 463 3.03 -5.25 -11.43
N GLU A 464 2.90 -6.50 -11.88
CA GLU A 464 2.88 -7.68 -11.00
C GLU A 464 4.20 -7.81 -10.21
N GLN A 465 5.36 -7.56 -10.83
CA GLN A 465 6.67 -7.56 -10.16
C GLN A 465 6.80 -6.43 -9.13
N LEU A 466 6.41 -5.21 -9.52
CA LEU A 466 6.40 -4.01 -8.68
C LEU A 466 5.64 -4.24 -7.37
N LEU A 467 4.39 -4.68 -7.50
CA LEU A 467 3.48 -4.86 -6.38
C LEU A 467 3.87 -6.10 -5.53
N ASN A 468 4.26 -7.22 -6.16
CA ASN A 468 4.68 -8.42 -5.42
C ASN A 468 5.96 -8.20 -4.60
N GLN A 469 6.97 -7.51 -5.15
CA GLN A 469 8.22 -7.28 -4.41
C GLN A 469 7.97 -6.46 -3.13
N ALA A 470 7.14 -5.42 -3.25
CA ALA A 470 6.79 -4.58 -2.11
C ALA A 470 5.88 -5.31 -1.09
N ALA A 471 4.91 -6.10 -1.56
CA ALA A 471 4.09 -6.93 -0.69
C ALA A 471 4.92 -7.97 0.08
N GLN A 472 5.87 -8.65 -0.58
CA GLN A 472 6.73 -9.64 0.04
C GLN A 472 7.71 -9.05 1.06
N ALA A 473 8.16 -7.81 0.89
CA ALA A 473 8.98 -7.14 1.88
C ALA A 473 8.13 -6.73 3.11
N ASN A 474 6.91 -6.24 2.89
CA ASN A 474 5.94 -5.94 3.95
C ASN A 474 5.55 -7.21 4.74
N GLU A 475 5.41 -8.34 4.06
CA GLU A 475 5.26 -9.67 4.66
C GLU A 475 6.47 -10.08 5.51
N ARG A 476 7.70 -9.94 4.99
CA ARG A 476 8.93 -10.26 5.76
C ARG A 476 9.03 -9.40 7.01
N TYR A 477 8.78 -8.10 6.91
CA TYR A 477 8.72 -7.22 8.07
C TYR A 477 7.66 -7.68 9.09
N ALA A 478 6.47 -8.08 8.63
CA ALA A 478 5.44 -8.59 9.51
C ALA A 478 5.88 -9.88 10.24
N ASP A 479 6.42 -10.85 9.53
CA ASP A 479 6.84 -12.14 10.11
C ASP A 479 8.08 -11.99 11.03
N ASP A 480 9.09 -11.22 10.62
CA ASP A 480 10.38 -11.10 11.33
C ASP A 480 10.39 -10.06 12.46
N VAL A 481 9.65 -8.96 12.33
CA VAL A 481 9.64 -7.87 13.32
C VAL A 481 8.42 -7.97 14.22
N LEU A 482 7.21 -8.06 13.65
CA LEU A 482 5.98 -8.04 14.43
C LEU A 482 5.71 -9.39 15.10
N GLY A 483 5.92 -10.49 14.38
CA GLY A 483 5.81 -11.86 14.92
C GLY A 483 6.76 -12.15 16.09
N ARG A 484 7.81 -11.32 16.27
CA ARG A 484 8.72 -11.38 17.42
C ARG A 484 8.36 -10.40 18.55
N GLN A 485 7.60 -9.34 18.29
CA GLN A 485 7.31 -8.27 19.26
C GLN A 485 5.88 -8.24 19.79
N VAL A 486 4.87 -8.73 19.04
CA VAL A 486 3.46 -8.62 19.43
C VAL A 486 2.95 -9.91 20.09
N LYS A 487 2.86 -9.89 21.42
CA LYS A 487 2.19 -10.92 22.25
C LYS A 487 1.15 -10.33 23.20
N VAL A 488 0.25 -9.47 22.69
CA VAL A 488 -0.88 -8.93 23.46
C VAL A 488 -2.12 -8.81 22.56
N ASP A 489 -3.26 -9.33 23.02
CA ASP A 489 -4.63 -9.22 22.50
C ASP A 489 -4.81 -8.79 21.03
N MET A 490 -4.50 -9.71 20.09
CA MET A 490 -4.84 -9.54 18.67
C MET A 490 -6.35 -9.64 18.44
N ARG A 491 -7.06 -8.50 18.47
CA ARG A 491 -8.46 -8.41 18.03
C ARG A 491 -8.59 -8.71 16.53
N PHE A 492 -9.80 -9.08 16.12
CA PHE A 492 -10.14 -9.70 14.83
C PHE A 492 -9.51 -9.05 13.57
N THR A 493 -9.32 -7.74 13.50
CA THR A 493 -8.81 -7.10 12.27
C THR A 493 -7.45 -7.62 11.83
N ASP A 494 -6.58 -7.96 12.78
CA ASP A 494 -5.18 -8.24 12.45
C ASP A 494 -4.98 -9.76 12.22
N GLN A 495 -5.77 -10.60 12.88
CA GLN A 495 -5.90 -12.04 12.55
C GLN A 495 -6.60 -12.23 11.19
N GLY A 496 -7.70 -11.49 10.95
CA GLY A 496 -8.43 -11.40 9.68
C GLY A 496 -7.49 -11.17 8.51
N LEU A 497 -6.73 -10.09 8.63
CA LEU A 497 -5.71 -9.65 7.68
C LEU A 497 -4.59 -10.67 7.48
N THR A 498 -4.08 -11.28 8.55
CA THR A 498 -3.03 -12.31 8.49
C THR A 498 -3.49 -13.58 7.75
N ALA A 499 -4.74 -14.01 7.96
CA ALA A 499 -5.29 -15.16 7.24
C ALA A 499 -5.56 -14.84 5.75
N ALA A 500 -6.03 -13.64 5.44
CA ALA A 500 -6.18 -13.14 4.07
C ALA A 500 -4.84 -13.13 3.31
N ILE A 501 -3.79 -12.58 3.93
CA ILE A 501 -2.41 -12.61 3.40
C ILE A 501 -1.92 -14.07 3.23
N SER A 502 -2.25 -14.96 4.17
CA SER A 502 -1.90 -16.39 4.07
C SER A 502 -2.59 -17.11 2.91
N ALA A 503 -3.85 -16.78 2.61
CA ALA A 503 -4.54 -17.28 1.42
C ALA A 503 -3.90 -16.75 0.13
N LEU A 504 -3.54 -15.47 0.08
CA LEU A 504 -2.84 -14.87 -1.07
C LEU A 504 -1.45 -15.46 -1.31
N ARG A 505 -0.67 -15.74 -0.24
CA ARG A 505 0.59 -16.50 -0.33
C ARG A 505 0.40 -17.82 -1.07
N ALA A 506 -0.63 -18.59 -0.72
CA ALA A 506 -0.96 -19.87 -1.35
C ALA A 506 -1.40 -19.72 -2.82
N ILE A 507 -2.28 -18.75 -3.11
CA ILE A 507 -2.71 -18.44 -4.48
C ILE A 507 -1.50 -18.08 -5.35
N ARG A 508 -0.64 -17.17 -4.86
CA ARG A 508 0.57 -16.69 -5.54
C ARG A 508 1.57 -17.82 -5.80
N ALA A 509 1.77 -18.71 -4.83
CA ALA A 509 2.64 -19.88 -4.96
C ALA A 509 2.12 -20.90 -6.00
N SER A 510 0.80 -20.95 -6.23
CA SER A 510 0.17 -21.84 -7.23
C SER A 510 0.19 -21.31 -8.67
N ARG A 511 0.58 -20.04 -8.89
CA ARG A 511 0.57 -19.42 -10.23
C ARG A 511 1.62 -20.04 -11.15
N SER A 512 1.30 -20.08 -12.43
CA SER A 512 2.26 -20.36 -13.49
C SER A 512 3.43 -19.36 -13.44
N LYS A 513 4.64 -19.88 -13.60
CA LYS A 513 5.88 -19.09 -13.78
C LYS A 513 6.32 -19.07 -15.24
N ASN A 514 5.46 -19.45 -16.18
CA ASN A 514 5.78 -19.54 -17.59
C ASN A 514 5.85 -18.11 -18.20
N PRO A 515 6.96 -17.72 -18.84
CA PRO A 515 7.08 -16.41 -19.48
C PRO A 515 6.13 -16.23 -20.68
N ASN A 516 5.57 -17.31 -21.24
CA ASN A 516 4.61 -17.30 -22.34
C ASN A 516 3.13 -17.38 -21.87
N ASP A 517 2.86 -17.09 -20.60
CA ASP A 517 1.50 -17.00 -20.03
C ASP A 517 0.62 -15.98 -20.76
N THR A 518 -0.70 -16.18 -20.72
CA THR A 518 -1.65 -15.37 -21.48
C THR A 518 -1.89 -13.98 -20.87
N PHE A 519 -2.52 -13.08 -21.63
CA PHE A 519 -3.06 -11.82 -21.08
C PHE A 519 -3.93 -12.05 -19.83
N SER A 520 -4.76 -13.09 -19.82
CA SER A 520 -5.61 -13.45 -18.67
C SER A 520 -4.78 -13.73 -17.42
N ASP A 521 -3.69 -14.48 -17.57
CA ASP A 521 -2.82 -14.87 -16.46
C ASP A 521 -2.02 -13.70 -15.91
N ALA A 522 -1.55 -12.80 -16.80
CA ALA A 522 -0.89 -11.55 -16.42
C ALA A 522 -1.86 -10.56 -15.74
N ALA A 523 -3.06 -10.37 -16.28
CA ALA A 523 -4.10 -9.51 -15.69
C ALA A 523 -4.57 -10.02 -14.31
N THR A 524 -4.72 -11.34 -14.17
CA THR A 524 -4.99 -11.97 -12.86
C THR A 524 -3.81 -11.80 -11.90
N GLY A 525 -2.58 -11.75 -12.41
CA GLY A 525 -1.37 -11.49 -11.63
C GLY A 525 -1.36 -10.12 -11.01
N VAL A 526 -1.52 -9.09 -11.85
CA VAL A 526 -1.65 -7.70 -11.40
C VAL A 526 -2.76 -7.59 -10.36
N ALA A 527 -3.95 -8.14 -10.61
CA ALA A 527 -5.07 -8.08 -9.66
C ALA A 527 -4.72 -8.69 -8.29
N ILE A 528 -4.17 -9.91 -8.25
CA ILE A 528 -3.70 -10.56 -7.02
C ILE A 528 -2.67 -9.68 -6.30
N SER A 529 -1.70 -9.13 -7.02
CA SER A 529 -0.64 -8.31 -6.44
C SER A 529 -1.14 -6.94 -5.94
N MET A 530 -2.18 -6.37 -6.55
CA MET A 530 -2.85 -5.17 -6.03
C MET A 530 -3.51 -5.47 -4.68
N THR A 531 -4.29 -6.57 -4.59
CA THR A 531 -4.93 -7.04 -3.35
C THR A 531 -3.87 -7.31 -2.25
N ASP A 532 -2.80 -8.01 -2.61
CA ASP A 532 -1.72 -8.45 -1.73
C ASP A 532 -0.89 -7.29 -1.20
N PHE A 533 -0.50 -6.34 -2.06
CA PHE A 533 0.19 -5.12 -1.62
C PHE A 533 -0.68 -4.25 -0.71
N TRP A 534 -1.96 -4.10 -1.01
CA TRP A 534 -2.89 -3.32 -0.17
C TRP A 534 -3.03 -3.94 1.24
N LEU A 535 -3.31 -5.25 1.32
CA LEU A 535 -3.47 -5.96 2.59
C LEU A 535 -2.18 -5.95 3.43
N THR A 536 -1.05 -6.31 2.82
CA THR A 536 0.25 -6.38 3.52
C THR A 536 0.68 -5.00 4.04
N SER A 537 0.43 -3.94 3.27
CA SER A 537 0.77 -2.58 3.70
C SER A 537 -0.18 -2.02 4.77
N ALA A 538 -1.46 -2.41 4.75
CA ALA A 538 -2.40 -2.12 5.84
C ALA A 538 -1.97 -2.80 7.15
N LEU A 539 -1.37 -4.00 7.07
CA LEU A 539 -0.78 -4.70 8.21
C LEU A 539 0.43 -3.93 8.76
N VAL A 540 1.38 -3.54 7.89
CA VAL A 540 2.55 -2.73 8.27
C VAL A 540 2.15 -1.42 8.95
N THR A 541 1.17 -0.71 8.37
CA THR A 541 0.67 0.57 8.89
C THR A 541 0.01 0.40 10.26
N SER A 542 -0.84 -0.62 10.42
CA SER A 542 -1.48 -0.93 11.70
C SER A 542 -0.45 -1.27 12.76
N ALA A 543 0.57 -2.04 12.40
CA ALA A 543 1.62 -2.49 13.29
C ALA A 543 2.51 -1.36 13.84
N GLN A 544 2.91 -0.43 12.98
CA GLN A 544 3.73 0.73 13.36
C GLN A 544 2.98 1.65 14.33
N ALA A 545 1.65 1.71 14.25
CA ALA A 545 0.82 2.49 15.14
C ALA A 545 0.76 1.94 16.59
N TYR A 546 0.93 0.63 16.80
CA TYR A 546 0.96 0.03 18.15
C TYR A 546 2.23 0.34 18.95
N GLY A 547 3.29 0.83 18.30
CA GLY A 547 4.61 1.01 18.94
C GLY A 547 4.72 2.14 19.97
N GLN A 548 3.62 2.85 20.30
CA GLN A 548 3.64 4.06 21.15
C GLN A 548 2.49 4.20 22.17
N ASP A 549 1.42 3.40 22.11
CA ASP A 549 0.24 3.61 22.99
C ASP A 549 -0.51 2.29 23.29
N GLU A 550 -1.02 2.10 24.51
CA GLU A 550 -1.72 0.88 24.97
C GLU A 550 -3.17 0.77 24.42
N ARG A 551 -3.41 1.29 23.21
CA ARG A 551 -4.76 1.40 22.61
C ARG A 551 -4.97 0.42 21.48
N SER A 552 -6.24 0.08 21.24
CA SER A 552 -6.62 -0.84 20.18
C SER A 552 -6.32 -0.24 18.80
N ALA A 553 -6.04 -1.07 17.77
CA ALA A 553 -5.88 -0.56 16.41
C ALA A 553 -7.11 0.24 15.92
N VAL A 554 -8.31 0.04 16.47
CA VAL A 554 -9.49 0.86 16.10
C VAL A 554 -9.35 2.28 16.64
N ASP A 555 -8.78 2.46 17.83
CA ASP A 555 -8.54 3.78 18.43
C ASP A 555 -7.32 4.47 17.80
N THR A 556 -6.27 3.73 17.44
CA THR A 556 -5.10 4.30 16.76
C THR A 556 -5.36 4.55 15.26
N ARG A 557 -6.21 3.76 14.59
CA ARG A 557 -6.72 4.08 13.24
C ARG A 557 -7.64 5.31 13.23
N ARG A 558 -8.31 5.63 14.35
CA ARG A 558 -9.01 6.91 14.58
C ARG A 558 -8.07 8.06 14.97
N ALA A 559 -6.80 7.77 15.29
CA ALA A 559 -5.80 8.77 15.68
C ALA A 559 -4.98 9.30 14.48
N PHE A 560 -5.00 8.64 13.32
CA PHE A 560 -4.70 9.33 12.06
C PHE A 560 -5.71 10.46 11.90
N ALA A 561 -5.22 11.70 11.83
CA ALA A 561 -6.09 12.86 11.68
C ALA A 561 -6.90 12.71 10.37
N ALA A 562 -8.20 13.01 10.40
CA ALA A 562 -9.02 12.98 9.19
C ALA A 562 -8.43 13.89 8.08
N GLU A 563 -7.82 15.01 8.48
CA GLU A 563 -6.98 15.90 7.67
C GLU A 563 -5.88 15.18 6.85
N ALA A 564 -5.26 14.12 7.39
CA ALA A 564 -4.20 13.36 6.73
C ALA A 564 -4.78 12.45 5.64
N GLN A 565 -5.92 11.81 5.94
CA GLN A 565 -6.64 10.99 4.98
C GLN A 565 -7.22 11.84 3.84
N ASP A 566 -7.72 13.03 4.16
CA ASP A 566 -8.25 14.01 3.21
C ASP A 566 -7.17 14.53 2.25
N SER A 567 -6.00 14.86 2.77
CA SER A 567 -4.82 15.24 1.98
C SER A 567 -4.34 14.11 1.07
N ALA A 568 -4.39 12.86 1.55
CA ALA A 568 -4.08 11.66 0.76
C ALA A 568 -5.11 11.42 -0.37
N VAL A 569 -6.42 11.58 -0.08
CA VAL A 569 -7.50 11.55 -1.08
C VAL A 569 -7.28 12.62 -2.16
N THR A 570 -6.94 13.85 -1.76
CA THR A 570 -6.64 14.95 -2.69
C THR A 570 -5.41 14.66 -3.56
N GLY A 571 -4.33 14.14 -2.99
CA GLY A 571 -3.12 13.77 -3.74
C GLY A 571 -3.39 12.68 -4.78
N ALA A 572 -4.01 11.58 -4.36
CA ALA A 572 -4.27 10.45 -5.24
C ALA A 572 -5.27 10.78 -6.36
N SER A 573 -6.35 11.49 -6.06
CA SER A 573 -7.31 11.95 -7.07
C SER A 573 -6.68 12.94 -8.05
N GLY A 574 -5.83 13.86 -7.58
CA GLY A 574 -5.04 14.75 -8.44
C GLY A 574 -4.14 14.01 -9.43
N THR A 575 -3.45 12.95 -8.98
CA THR A 575 -2.71 12.03 -9.87
C THR A 575 -3.64 11.38 -10.91
N VAL A 576 -4.79 10.82 -10.49
CA VAL A 576 -5.71 10.16 -11.43
C VAL A 576 -6.25 11.14 -12.48
N PHE A 577 -6.78 12.29 -12.07
CA PHE A 577 -7.37 13.26 -12.98
C PHE A 577 -6.34 13.85 -13.95
N SER A 578 -5.10 14.06 -13.50
CA SER A 578 -4.05 14.62 -14.37
C SER A 578 -3.57 13.63 -15.42
N LEU A 579 -3.34 12.38 -15.04
CA LEU A 579 -2.99 11.32 -16.00
C LEU A 579 -4.18 10.98 -16.92
N ALA A 580 -5.42 11.10 -16.42
CA ALA A 580 -6.63 10.97 -17.22
C ALA A 580 -6.79 12.12 -18.22
N ALA A 581 -6.42 13.35 -17.87
CA ALA A 581 -6.40 14.50 -18.77
C ALA A 581 -5.34 14.33 -19.87
N GLU A 582 -4.11 13.93 -19.50
CA GLU A 582 -3.04 13.62 -20.45
C GLU A 582 -3.46 12.54 -21.46
N LEU A 583 -4.12 11.47 -20.99
CA LEU A 583 -4.69 10.44 -21.86
C LEU A 583 -5.81 10.95 -22.75
N ALA A 584 -6.69 11.82 -22.23
CA ALA A 584 -7.79 12.40 -23.00
C ALA A 584 -7.29 13.30 -24.14
N ASP A 585 -6.19 14.02 -23.95
CA ASP A 585 -5.50 14.80 -24.99
C ASP A 585 -4.89 13.89 -26.07
N MET A 586 -4.46 12.67 -25.71
CA MET A 586 -4.08 11.61 -26.66
C MET A 586 -5.27 10.90 -27.31
N GLY A 587 -6.51 11.26 -26.95
CA GLY A 587 -7.74 10.60 -27.42
C GLY A 587 -8.08 9.28 -26.71
N ILE A 588 -7.30 8.86 -25.72
CA ILE A 588 -7.49 7.66 -24.91
C ILE A 588 -8.41 7.97 -23.71
N ARG A 589 -9.22 7.01 -23.27
CA ARG A 589 -10.27 7.27 -22.26
C ARG A 589 -10.14 6.41 -21.01
N SER A 590 -9.71 6.99 -19.89
CA SER A 590 -9.63 6.33 -18.57
C SER A 590 -10.98 6.28 -17.83
N GLU A 591 -12.08 5.96 -18.53
CA GLU A 591 -13.45 6.14 -18.03
C GLU A 591 -13.74 5.44 -16.69
N LEU A 592 -13.17 4.25 -16.44
CA LEU A 592 -13.37 3.51 -15.20
C LEU A 592 -12.73 4.23 -14.00
N ALA A 593 -11.40 4.39 -13.98
CA ALA A 593 -10.70 5.15 -12.94
C ALA A 593 -11.26 6.56 -12.76
N ASN A 594 -11.54 7.28 -13.86
CA ASN A 594 -12.06 8.64 -13.78
C ASN A 594 -13.46 8.70 -13.13
N TRP A 595 -14.39 7.80 -13.50
CA TRP A 595 -15.69 7.69 -12.84
C TRP A 595 -15.56 7.24 -11.38
N SER A 596 -14.66 6.29 -11.12
CA SER A 596 -14.39 5.70 -9.80
C SER A 596 -13.90 6.77 -8.81
N THR A 597 -12.84 7.47 -9.19
CA THR A 597 -12.28 8.62 -8.48
C THR A 597 -13.35 9.71 -8.27
N GLN A 598 -14.18 10.04 -9.28
CA GLN A 598 -15.23 11.05 -9.13
C GLN A 598 -16.30 10.70 -8.08
N TRP A 599 -16.79 9.47 -8.03
CA TRP A 599 -17.81 9.11 -7.02
C TRP A 599 -17.20 8.98 -5.63
N SER A 600 -15.97 8.50 -5.53
CA SER A 600 -15.32 8.20 -4.26
C SER A 600 -14.84 9.49 -3.56
N THR A 601 -14.26 10.45 -4.29
CA THR A 601 -13.98 11.80 -3.76
C THR A 601 -15.25 12.53 -3.35
N SER A 602 -16.32 12.43 -4.15
CA SER A 602 -17.63 13.05 -3.83
C SER A 602 -18.23 12.56 -2.51
N VAL A 603 -17.93 11.31 -2.09
CA VAL A 603 -18.30 10.80 -0.76
C VAL A 603 -17.40 11.39 0.33
N SER A 604 -16.08 11.41 0.11
CA SER A 604 -15.12 12.01 1.05
C SER A 604 -15.44 13.48 1.35
N ASP A 605 -15.63 14.29 0.31
CA ASP A 605 -15.95 15.72 0.42
C ASP A 605 -17.26 15.98 1.17
N TYR A 606 -18.29 15.16 0.92
CA TYR A 606 -19.60 15.31 1.57
C TYR A 606 -19.55 15.06 3.09
N TYR A 607 -18.69 14.15 3.54
CA TYR A 607 -18.58 13.76 4.95
C TYR A 607 -17.45 14.48 5.70
N ARG A 608 -16.69 15.38 5.06
CA ARG A 608 -15.66 16.21 5.70
C ARG A 608 -16.26 17.02 6.88
N GLY A 609 -15.63 16.95 8.04
CA GLY A 609 -16.10 17.57 9.29
C GLY A 609 -17.25 16.84 10.01
N THR A 610 -17.62 15.62 9.59
CA THR A 610 -18.66 14.81 10.25
C THR A 610 -18.06 13.61 11.00
N PRO A 611 -18.80 12.96 11.92
CA PRO A 611 -18.37 11.70 12.56
C PRO A 611 -18.13 10.54 11.57
N GLU A 612 -18.51 10.71 10.30
CA GLU A 612 -18.36 9.72 9.25
C GLU A 612 -17.11 9.93 8.37
N GLU A 613 -16.39 11.04 8.53
CA GLU A 613 -15.29 11.51 7.68
C GLU A 613 -14.22 10.44 7.45
N THR A 614 -13.68 9.83 8.52
CA THR A 614 -12.64 8.79 8.46
C THR A 614 -13.06 7.57 7.62
N GLU A 615 -14.33 7.18 7.68
CA GLU A 615 -14.84 6.03 6.90
C GLU A 615 -15.09 6.39 5.44
N ALA A 616 -15.51 7.64 5.18
CA ALA A 616 -15.70 8.17 3.84
C ALA A 616 -14.36 8.35 3.11
N ALA A 617 -13.35 8.93 3.78
CA ALA A 617 -12.01 9.09 3.24
C ALA A 617 -11.33 7.73 3.03
N TRP A 618 -11.50 6.77 3.95
CA TRP A 618 -10.97 5.41 3.77
C TRP A 618 -11.62 4.66 2.59
N LEU A 619 -12.93 4.81 2.38
CA LEU A 619 -13.58 4.28 1.17
C LEU A 619 -12.98 4.92 -0.09
N ALA A 620 -12.78 6.25 -0.10
CA ALA A 620 -12.17 6.95 -1.22
C ALA A 620 -10.74 6.46 -1.51
N GLN A 621 -9.87 6.40 -0.51
CA GLN A 621 -8.51 5.86 -0.63
C GLN A 621 -8.49 4.43 -1.17
N SER A 622 -9.45 3.60 -0.73
CA SER A 622 -9.55 2.20 -1.13
C SER A 622 -9.84 2.05 -2.63
N GLU A 623 -10.58 2.97 -3.26
CA GLU A 623 -10.77 3.00 -4.72
C GLU A 623 -9.57 3.65 -5.44
N LEU A 624 -9.13 4.82 -4.95
CA LEU A 624 -8.10 5.66 -5.55
C LEU A 624 -6.77 4.90 -5.76
N TRP A 625 -6.43 3.99 -4.85
CA TRP A 625 -5.25 3.13 -5.00
C TRP A 625 -5.30 2.28 -6.29
N TYR A 626 -6.44 1.67 -6.60
CA TYR A 626 -6.60 0.88 -7.83
C TYR A 626 -6.74 1.79 -9.07
N ASP A 627 -7.39 2.94 -8.93
CA ASP A 627 -7.54 3.94 -10.00
C ASP A 627 -6.19 4.48 -10.49
N VAL A 628 -5.28 4.81 -9.57
CA VAL A 628 -3.88 5.22 -9.88
C VAL A 628 -3.18 4.12 -10.66
N ILE A 629 -3.21 2.87 -10.18
CA ILE A 629 -2.57 1.75 -10.90
C ILE A 629 -3.20 1.57 -12.29
N GLN A 630 -4.51 1.72 -12.44
CA GLN A 630 -5.18 1.57 -13.74
C GLN A 630 -4.75 2.66 -14.74
N VAL A 631 -4.77 3.92 -14.33
CA VAL A 631 -4.49 5.04 -15.25
C VAL A 631 -3.01 5.06 -15.64
N VAL A 632 -2.10 4.72 -14.72
CA VAL A 632 -0.65 4.59 -14.97
C VAL A 632 -0.39 3.41 -15.89
N MET A 633 -1.04 2.26 -15.65
CA MET A 633 -0.99 1.12 -16.55
C MET A 633 -1.52 1.47 -17.94
N LEU A 634 -2.68 2.13 -18.06
CA LEU A 634 -3.24 2.58 -19.35
C LEU A 634 -2.27 3.51 -20.09
N ARG A 635 -1.70 4.50 -19.41
CA ARG A 635 -0.65 5.39 -19.94
C ARG A 635 0.55 4.62 -20.46
N SER A 636 1.05 3.65 -19.70
CA SER A 636 2.18 2.82 -20.14
C SER A 636 1.88 2.00 -21.41
N MET A 637 0.64 1.55 -21.62
CA MET A 637 0.27 0.80 -22.84
C MET A 637 0.12 1.69 -24.09
N VAL A 638 0.03 3.02 -23.92
CA VAL A 638 -0.15 4.00 -25.02
C VAL A 638 1.18 4.60 -25.47
N ALA A 639 2.21 4.57 -24.64
CA ALA A 639 3.50 5.22 -24.88
C ALA A 639 4.47 4.45 -25.81
N ASP A 640 4.03 3.32 -26.38
CA ASP A 640 4.77 2.48 -27.35
C ASP A 640 4.31 2.71 -28.80
#